data_AF-A0A653XIG2-F1
#
_entry.id   AF-A0A653XIG2-F1
#
_cell.length_a   1.000
_cell.length_b   1.000
_cell.length_c   1.000
_cell.angle_alpha   90.00
_cell.angle_beta   90.00
_cell.angle_gamma   90.00
#
_symmetry.space_group_name_H-M   'P 1'
#
loop_
_entity.id
_entity.type
_entity.pdbx_description
1 polymer ?
#
loop_
_entity_poly.entity_id
_entity_poly.type
_entity_poly.pdbx_seq_one_letter_code
_entity_poly.pdbx_strand_id
1 'polypeptide(L)'
;MGHDQVNDGGAPGPATKVGRRKVLAGLATGLGLPLASGGIAEAAPVSERINLAKVARATAKFVSGDTSVAALNNGAEPQASADAARGAYGTWPQTGPQWVIYEWDQPVSTDSIDVYWWQDGQGIALPTSAQLSWWDGKAFVPVRNARGGGVAGDRFNRTTFDRVTTPKLKLSFVGDGQKSVGVLQWKVYNAGPVPAFAPVVGAGVDRAMVVGGQTWLAGKAEWLQRSSGDTVRWSQVSGPGKVVFADAGATATRAMVTQPGDYVLRLAASAQRKTSESTLALRAETPPPAKRLDVVYTTPYAIHSPLWNARAKALIVNWIPHCIAYCERTDLTDGQGGIDNFIEAGKALRGEPHARHKGYVFSNAWVHQTVESMCIALMVDPQGDAEIAQAQAKMHATLERWIPIILAAQERDGYLHTAYTLADRRNWPERWSPEHRADHEGYVAGYFIESAINHHTLTGGRDLRLYNAAKKLADCWVAHLGPGKKPWFDGHQEMEQALVRFGRFVNDVEGHGRGDAYIKLARFLLDSREGGSEYDQSHLPPEQQYEAVGHAVRAVYFYSGMADIAAETGDRDYQSAVMSLWDNMVNRKYYVTGGVGSGDTSEGFGGNYALRNNAYCESCSSCGLIFFQYKLNLAYHDAKYADLYEETMYNALLGATDLAGTSFCYTNPLVDTERARWHTCPCCVGNIPRTLLMMPTWTYVKGDDGLYVNLFVGSRIQVGEVAGTPVEMVQETDYPWKGAVAITVNPQETRRFALRIRVPQRKTSVLYHAEPAVGGLVRLAVNGEAVTPHIEKGYAVITREWRKGDKVELELPMAVQRVTADQRIEATRGKVALRYGPLVYNVEKADQRRIDLPIGNDALVPEWRGDLLGGVVAIRGRWADGSPLTAIPNYARMNRVGGPIHEFPGRSGVEYAPGSVSAGGGQQAVADERRAATGPQSLVWIEQAKRVQA
;
A
#
# COMPACT_ATOMS: atom_id res chain seq x y z
N MET A 1 -12.53 -41.85 45.25
CA MET A 1 -12.04 -42.89 46.18
C MET A 1 -10.52 -42.92 46.00
N GLY A 2 -9.66 -42.76 46.99
CA GLY A 2 -9.83 -42.40 48.40
C GLY A 2 -8.45 -42.34 49.09
N HIS A 3 -8.35 -41.51 50.13
CA HIS A 3 -7.65 -41.71 51.40
C HIS A 3 -7.22 -43.17 51.72
N ASP A 4 -6.12 -43.49 52.44
CA ASP A 4 -5.11 -42.72 53.21
C ASP A 4 -3.93 -43.69 53.60
N GLN A 5 -2.84 -43.42 54.35
CA GLN A 5 -2.38 -42.29 55.19
C GLN A 5 -0.82 -42.29 55.40
N VAL A 6 -0.22 -41.10 55.47
CA VAL A 6 0.82 -40.61 56.44
C VAL A 6 2.07 -41.45 56.85
N ASN A 7 3.26 -40.85 56.61
CA ASN A 7 4.28 -40.43 57.62
C ASN A 7 5.42 -39.71 56.87
N ASP A 8 5.61 -38.38 56.89
CA ASP A 8 5.84 -37.39 57.97
C ASP A 8 7.34 -37.26 58.38
N GLY A 9 7.89 -36.04 58.40
CA GLY A 9 9.36 -35.88 58.29
C GLY A 9 10.00 -34.48 58.32
N GLY A 10 9.32 -33.43 58.82
CA GLY A 10 9.98 -32.20 59.29
C GLY A 10 10.17 -31.04 58.28
N ALA A 11 9.65 -29.87 58.67
CA ALA A 11 10.00 -28.54 58.17
C ALA A 11 10.24 -27.60 59.37
N PRO A 12 10.66 -26.34 59.16
CA PRO A 12 9.60 -25.32 59.19
C PRO A 12 9.73 -24.22 58.13
N GLY A 13 8.58 -23.65 57.78
CA GLY A 13 8.41 -22.59 56.79
C GLY A 13 8.12 -21.19 57.38
N PRO A 14 7.40 -20.31 56.64
CA PRO A 14 7.52 -18.86 56.78
C PRO A 14 6.32 -18.18 57.48
N ALA A 15 6.40 -16.85 57.64
CA ALA A 15 5.30 -16.01 58.14
C ALA A 15 5.07 -14.76 57.28
N THR A 16 3.81 -14.31 57.19
CA THR A 16 3.39 -13.05 56.52
C THR A 16 2.24 -12.38 57.30
N LYS A 17 1.94 -11.11 56.97
CA LYS A 17 0.71 -10.32 57.26
C LYS A 17 0.56 -9.61 58.63
N VAL A 18 0.27 -8.28 58.53
CA VAL A 18 -0.74 -7.47 59.28
C VAL A 18 -0.57 -7.31 60.82
N GLY A 19 -0.81 -6.14 61.46
CA GLY A 19 -1.12 -4.78 60.99
C GLY A 19 -1.86 -3.89 62.03
N ARG A 20 -1.93 -2.57 61.78
CA ARG A 20 -2.75 -1.50 62.44
C ARG A 20 -2.48 -1.07 63.92
N ARG A 21 -2.09 0.23 64.05
CA ARG A 21 -2.50 1.27 65.05
C ARG A 21 -2.50 0.98 66.58
N LYS A 22 -1.77 1.82 67.35
CA LYS A 22 -2.32 2.63 68.45
C LYS A 22 -1.40 3.82 68.86
N VAL A 23 -1.86 4.66 69.80
CA VAL A 23 -1.33 6.00 70.17
C VAL A 23 -0.90 6.06 71.63
N LEU A 24 0.21 6.75 71.95
CA LEU A 24 0.63 7.45 73.20
C LEU A 24 2.11 7.88 73.00
N ALA A 25 2.68 9.05 73.33
CA ALA A 25 2.41 10.25 74.16
C ALA A 25 3.08 10.26 75.57
N GLY A 26 3.93 11.28 75.81
CA GLY A 26 4.77 11.52 77.01
C GLY A 26 6.22 11.87 76.58
N LEU A 27 6.81 13.05 76.82
CA LEU A 27 7.25 13.72 78.07
C LEU A 27 8.44 13.02 78.77
N ALA A 28 9.52 13.69 79.21
CA ALA A 28 10.05 15.07 78.99
C ALA A 28 11.56 15.08 79.35
N THR A 29 12.42 15.93 78.78
CA THR A 29 13.08 17.15 79.36
C THR A 29 14.43 17.35 78.62
N GLY A 30 15.09 18.52 78.58
CA GLY A 30 14.71 19.86 79.06
C GLY A 30 15.90 20.70 79.55
N LEU A 31 16.65 21.36 78.67
CA LEU A 31 17.67 22.38 79.00
C LEU A 31 17.76 23.46 77.89
N GLY A 32 17.61 24.74 78.26
CA GLY A 32 17.94 25.90 77.42
C GLY A 32 19.41 26.33 77.62
N LEU A 33 19.96 27.38 77.01
CA LEU A 33 19.44 28.68 76.53
C LEU A 33 20.40 29.23 75.42
N PRO A 34 20.28 30.48 74.92
CA PRO A 34 19.29 30.96 73.94
C PRO A 34 19.98 31.56 72.67
N LEU A 35 19.21 32.04 71.68
CA LEU A 35 19.37 33.37 71.03
C LEU A 35 18.49 33.56 69.77
N ALA A 36 18.25 34.83 69.44
CA ALA A 36 17.80 35.40 68.15
C ALA A 36 16.54 34.82 67.47
N SER A 37 15.47 35.60 67.47
CA SER A 37 14.28 35.38 66.62
C SER A 37 14.54 35.76 65.16
N GLY A 38 14.28 34.83 64.24
CA GLY A 38 14.22 35.07 62.80
C GLY A 38 13.05 34.31 62.19
N GLY A 39 12.05 35.03 61.68
CA GLY A 39 10.88 34.42 61.05
C GLY A 39 11.23 33.85 59.68
N ILE A 40 11.29 32.52 59.55
CA ILE A 40 11.38 31.86 58.26
C ILE A 40 10.00 31.91 57.61
N ALA A 41 9.87 32.67 56.53
CA ALA A 41 8.64 32.69 55.75
C ALA A 41 8.41 31.31 55.12
N GLU A 42 7.20 30.77 55.28
CA GLU A 42 6.80 29.50 54.72
C GLU A 42 6.83 29.59 53.18
N ALA A 43 7.67 28.79 52.53
CA ALA A 43 7.84 28.85 51.09
C ALA A 43 6.57 28.31 50.39
N ALA A 44 5.78 29.22 49.83
CA ALA A 44 4.53 28.87 49.14
C ALA A 44 4.77 27.80 48.06
N PRO A 45 3.88 26.79 47.93
CA PRO A 45 4.08 25.70 46.99
C PRO A 45 4.15 26.25 45.56
N VAL A 46 5.19 25.84 44.83
CA VAL A 46 5.36 26.21 43.42
C VAL A 46 4.20 25.61 42.63
N SER A 47 3.30 26.45 42.13
CA SER A 47 2.21 26.03 41.26
C SER A 47 2.78 25.31 40.03
N GLU A 48 2.29 24.09 39.77
CA GLU A 48 2.72 23.28 38.63
C GLU A 48 2.60 24.08 37.31
N ARG A 49 3.68 24.10 36.52
CA ARG A 49 3.73 24.87 35.27
C ARG A 49 2.98 24.14 34.17
N ILE A 50 1.93 24.78 33.66
CA ILE A 50 0.97 24.24 32.71
C ILE A 50 1.54 24.34 31.28
N ASN A 51 1.53 23.23 30.54
CA ASN A 51 2.00 23.18 29.15
C ASN A 51 0.95 23.72 28.17
N LEU A 52 1.06 24.99 27.81
CA LEU A 52 0.25 25.74 26.84
C LEU A 52 0.25 25.13 25.44
N ALA A 53 1.28 24.36 25.07
CA ALA A 53 1.40 23.77 23.73
C ALA A 53 0.24 22.80 23.41
N LYS A 54 -0.36 22.15 24.43
CA LYS A 54 -1.49 21.20 24.28
C LYS A 54 -2.70 21.75 23.50
N VAL A 55 -2.91 23.07 23.57
CA VAL A 55 -4.02 23.76 22.90
C VAL A 55 -3.58 24.70 21.78
N ALA A 56 -2.32 24.59 21.34
CA ALA A 56 -1.80 25.32 20.20
C ALA A 56 -2.15 24.62 18.87
N ARG A 57 -2.42 25.42 17.83
CA ARG A 57 -2.33 24.96 16.44
C ARG A 57 -0.85 24.92 16.04
N ALA A 58 -0.36 23.74 15.70
CA ALA A 58 0.98 23.54 15.18
C ALA A 58 1.01 23.70 13.64
N THR A 59 2.05 24.35 13.13
CA THR A 59 2.37 24.46 11.69
C THR A 59 3.89 24.38 11.48
N ALA A 60 4.34 24.04 10.27
CA ALA A 60 5.75 23.84 9.97
C ALA A 60 6.11 24.32 8.56
N LYS A 61 7.41 24.52 8.31
CA LYS A 61 7.95 24.81 6.96
C LYS A 61 7.71 23.63 6.00
N PHE A 62 7.83 22.42 6.51
CA PHE A 62 7.71 21.15 5.80
C PHE A 62 7.44 20.04 6.85
N VAL A 63 6.83 18.93 6.43
CA VAL A 63 6.62 17.73 7.26
C VAL A 63 6.89 16.53 6.37
N SER A 64 7.69 15.57 6.83
CA SER A 64 7.95 14.33 6.07
C SER A 64 6.71 13.42 6.05
N GLY A 65 6.54 12.62 4.99
CA GLY A 65 5.31 11.88 4.71
C GLY A 65 4.95 10.80 5.73
N ASP A 66 5.93 10.35 6.51
CA ASP A 66 5.89 9.39 7.62
C ASP A 66 5.75 10.04 9.00
N THR A 67 5.68 11.38 9.06
CA THR A 67 5.70 12.15 10.31
C THR A 67 4.51 13.11 10.42
N SER A 68 4.28 13.66 11.61
CA SER A 68 3.18 14.61 11.82
C SER A 68 3.60 15.82 12.63
N VAL A 69 3.21 17.01 12.17
CA VAL A 69 3.31 18.26 12.94
C VAL A 69 2.52 18.22 14.25
N ALA A 70 1.54 17.32 14.38
CA ALA A 70 0.81 17.07 15.62
C ALA A 70 1.61 16.29 16.68
N ALA A 71 2.74 15.69 16.32
CA ALA A 71 3.65 15.08 17.31
C ALA A 71 4.27 16.15 18.24
N LEU A 72 4.49 17.36 17.73
CA LEU A 72 5.11 18.46 18.48
C LEU A 72 4.42 18.72 19.83
N ASN A 73 3.09 18.60 19.90
CA ASN A 73 2.28 18.84 21.09
C ASN A 73 1.37 17.66 21.49
N ASN A 74 1.70 16.43 21.06
CA ASN A 74 0.92 15.20 21.38
C ASN A 74 0.87 14.82 22.87
N GLY A 75 1.60 15.53 23.76
CA GLY A 75 1.69 15.21 25.19
C GLY A 75 2.53 13.96 25.53
N ALA A 76 3.28 13.40 24.59
CA ALA A 76 4.24 12.33 24.84
C ALA A 76 5.42 12.79 25.72
N GLU A 77 5.95 11.84 26.50
CA GLU A 77 7.15 11.99 27.31
C GLU A 77 8.21 11.01 26.79
N PRO A 78 9.04 11.39 25.80
CA PRO A 78 9.97 10.47 25.16
C PRO A 78 11.06 10.00 26.12
N GLN A 79 11.45 8.72 26.04
CA GLN A 79 12.50 8.14 26.89
C GLN A 79 13.91 8.26 26.29
N ALA A 80 14.00 8.37 24.96
CA ALA A 80 15.23 8.53 24.20
C ALA A 80 14.96 9.38 22.95
N SER A 81 16.00 9.95 22.34
CA SER A 81 15.85 10.69 21.08
C SER A 81 15.49 9.82 19.88
N ALA A 82 15.47 8.49 20.02
CA ALA A 82 14.92 7.55 19.04
C ALA A 82 13.47 7.10 19.33
N ASP A 83 12.84 7.58 20.41
CA ASP A 83 11.49 7.18 20.85
C ASP A 83 10.38 7.83 20.02
N ALA A 84 10.26 7.40 18.76
CA ALA A 84 9.22 7.80 17.83
C ALA A 84 7.89 7.03 18.02
N ALA A 85 7.77 6.16 19.03
CA ALA A 85 6.64 5.24 19.21
C ALA A 85 5.30 5.93 19.50
N ARG A 86 5.30 7.24 19.77
CA ARG A 86 4.09 8.09 19.94
C ARG A 86 3.94 9.12 18.81
N GLY A 87 4.62 8.88 17.68
CA GLY A 87 4.76 9.79 16.56
C GLY A 87 5.90 10.80 16.75
N ALA A 88 6.53 11.19 15.65
CA ALA A 88 7.53 12.23 15.57
C ALA A 88 7.12 13.32 14.57
N TYR A 89 7.77 14.48 14.65
CA TYR A 89 7.87 15.44 13.56
C TYR A 89 9.27 15.32 12.94
N GLY A 90 9.37 15.20 11.63
CA GLY A 90 10.65 15.16 10.90
C GLY A 90 10.55 15.87 9.56
N THR A 91 11.72 16.18 8.97
CA THR A 91 11.78 16.95 7.72
C THR A 91 12.37 16.22 6.53
N TRP A 92 12.55 14.89 6.58
CA TRP A 92 13.16 14.12 5.47
C TRP A 92 12.43 14.34 4.13
N PRO A 93 13.14 14.55 3.00
CA PRO A 93 14.60 14.61 2.82
C PRO A 93 15.20 16.04 2.95
N GLN A 94 14.47 17.01 3.50
CA GLN A 94 14.88 18.42 3.58
C GLN A 94 15.94 18.69 4.67
N THR A 95 17.21 18.77 4.26
CA THR A 95 18.38 19.05 5.14
C THR A 95 18.59 20.54 5.47
N GLY A 96 17.99 21.45 4.67
CA GLY A 96 18.14 22.91 4.87
C GLY A 96 17.40 23.47 6.09
N PRO A 97 17.59 24.76 6.45
CA PRO A 97 17.02 25.36 7.66
C PRO A 97 15.49 25.22 7.78
N GLN A 98 15.02 24.83 8.97
CA GLN A 98 13.62 24.50 9.26
C GLN A 98 12.99 25.43 10.29
N TRP A 99 11.65 25.42 10.35
CA TRP A 99 10.90 26.08 11.42
C TRP A 99 9.58 25.37 11.70
N VAL A 100 9.12 25.47 12.95
CA VAL A 100 7.77 25.13 13.40
C VAL A 100 7.18 26.32 14.16
N ILE A 101 5.86 26.49 14.09
CA ILE A 101 5.11 27.58 14.73
C ILE A 101 3.96 26.99 15.54
N TYR A 102 3.82 27.50 16.77
CA TYR A 102 2.58 27.38 17.55
C TYR A 102 1.77 28.67 17.47
N GLU A 103 0.46 28.53 17.30
CA GLU A 103 -0.50 29.62 17.28
C GLU A 103 -1.71 29.30 18.19
N TRP A 104 -2.14 30.28 18.98
CA TRP A 104 -3.26 30.18 19.93
C TRP A 104 -4.43 31.09 19.51
N ASP A 105 -5.68 30.75 19.91
CA ASP A 105 -6.88 31.57 19.63
C ASP A 105 -6.85 32.94 20.35
N GLN A 106 -6.02 33.06 21.39
CA GLN A 106 -5.82 34.23 22.23
C GLN A 106 -4.36 34.27 22.74
N PRO A 107 -3.77 35.44 23.02
CA PRO A 107 -2.38 35.52 23.46
C PRO A 107 -2.10 34.79 24.78
N VAL A 108 -1.00 34.04 24.81
CA VAL A 108 -0.48 33.37 26.03
C VAL A 108 0.71 34.13 26.61
N SER A 109 0.83 34.14 27.94
CA SER A 109 2.07 34.57 28.63
C SER A 109 2.99 33.38 28.89
N THR A 110 4.27 33.50 28.52
CA THR A 110 5.29 32.44 28.68
C THR A 110 6.67 33.03 28.90
N ASP A 111 7.50 32.33 29.67
CA ASP A 111 8.89 32.65 30.00
C ASP A 111 9.85 31.46 29.70
N SER A 112 9.32 30.32 29.26
CA SER A 112 10.09 29.08 29.12
C SER A 112 9.47 28.04 28.19
N ILE A 113 10.34 27.24 27.56
CA ILE A 113 10.00 26.09 26.72
C ILE A 113 10.90 24.90 27.06
N ASP A 114 10.46 23.69 26.69
CA ASP A 114 11.33 22.50 26.58
C ASP A 114 11.20 21.91 25.18
N VAL A 115 12.32 21.47 24.58
CA VAL A 115 12.32 20.74 23.29
C VAL A 115 13.02 19.39 23.42
N TYR A 116 12.38 18.33 22.94
CA TYR A 116 12.97 17.00 22.79
C TYR A 116 13.22 16.73 21.31
N TRP A 117 14.49 16.59 20.91
CA TRP A 117 14.90 16.41 19.52
C TRP A 117 14.83 14.93 19.11
N TRP A 118 14.44 14.67 17.86
CA TRP A 118 14.40 13.33 17.27
C TRP A 118 15.70 13.02 16.53
N GLN A 119 16.16 11.77 16.59
CA GLN A 119 17.16 11.17 15.73
C GLN A 119 16.76 9.71 15.47
N ASP A 120 16.91 9.24 14.23
CA ASP A 120 16.56 7.86 13.83
C ASP A 120 17.80 6.95 13.65
N GLY A 121 19.01 7.54 13.70
CA GLY A 121 20.27 6.90 13.31
C GLY A 121 20.53 6.89 11.79
N GLN A 122 19.47 7.03 10.99
CA GLN A 122 19.44 6.99 9.53
C GLN A 122 19.38 8.41 8.92
N GLY A 123 18.21 8.93 8.55
CA GLY A 123 18.03 10.18 7.81
C GLY A 123 17.82 11.44 8.66
N ILE A 124 17.55 11.28 9.95
CA ILE A 124 17.23 12.33 10.92
C ILE A 124 18.34 12.45 11.97
N ALA A 125 18.89 13.65 12.10
CA ALA A 125 19.88 14.01 13.12
C ALA A 125 19.35 15.09 14.08
N LEU A 126 20.03 15.20 15.22
CA LEU A 126 19.92 16.35 16.10
C LEU A 126 20.34 17.63 15.34
N PRO A 127 19.66 18.77 15.53
CA PRO A 127 20.06 20.03 14.91
C PRO A 127 21.39 20.54 15.47
N THR A 128 22.13 21.31 14.68
CA THR A 128 23.34 22.02 15.13
C THR A 128 23.02 23.27 15.94
N SER A 129 21.84 23.88 15.72
CA SER A 129 21.40 25.08 16.42
C SER A 129 19.88 25.23 16.40
N ALA A 130 19.34 25.91 17.41
CA ALA A 130 17.93 26.27 17.52
C ALA A 130 17.75 27.69 18.09
N GLN A 131 16.70 28.40 17.66
CA GLN A 131 16.35 29.74 18.10
C GLN A 131 14.83 29.88 18.27
N LEU A 132 14.41 30.43 19.41
CA LEU A 132 13.02 30.78 19.68
C LEU A 132 12.75 32.25 19.30
N SER A 133 11.65 32.50 18.59
CA SER A 133 11.10 33.82 18.31
C SER A 133 9.63 33.89 18.72
N TRP A 134 9.16 35.09 19.05
CA TRP A 134 7.76 35.37 19.37
C TRP A 134 7.17 36.39 18.40
N TRP A 135 5.85 36.38 18.21
CA TRP A 135 5.17 37.36 17.35
C TRP A 135 4.85 38.63 18.13
N ASP A 136 5.46 39.75 17.73
CA ASP A 136 5.29 41.07 18.38
C ASP A 136 4.04 41.85 17.94
N GLY A 137 3.27 41.28 17.02
CA GLY A 137 2.14 41.92 16.35
C GLY A 137 2.40 42.19 14.86
N LYS A 138 3.66 42.25 14.43
CA LYS A 138 4.10 42.57 13.05
C LYS A 138 5.10 41.58 12.46
N ALA A 139 5.96 41.01 13.29
CA ALA A 139 7.03 40.09 12.88
C ALA A 139 7.33 39.03 13.96
N PHE A 140 8.05 37.98 13.56
CA PHE A 140 8.71 37.09 14.51
C PHE A 140 10.07 37.68 14.91
N VAL A 141 10.20 38.08 16.18
CA VAL A 141 11.44 38.62 16.75
C VAL A 141 12.02 37.66 17.79
N PRO A 142 13.35 37.54 17.94
CA PRO A 142 13.96 36.67 18.95
C PRO A 142 13.50 37.01 20.38
N VAL A 143 13.36 35.99 21.22
CA VAL A 143 13.11 36.22 22.66
C VAL A 143 14.35 36.81 23.36
N ARG A 144 14.14 37.72 24.32
CA ARG A 144 15.24 38.40 25.03
C ARG A 144 15.75 37.59 26.21
N ASN A 145 17.02 37.80 26.58
CA ASN A 145 17.70 37.12 27.69
C ASN A 145 17.57 35.58 27.69
N ALA A 146 17.57 34.97 26.51
CA ALA A 146 17.51 33.52 26.35
C ALA A 146 18.69 32.83 27.08
N ARG A 147 18.37 31.84 27.91
CA ARG A 147 19.33 30.95 28.58
C ARG A 147 18.86 29.51 28.42
N GLY A 148 19.80 28.58 28.22
CA GLY A 148 19.49 27.24 27.69
C GLY A 148 19.47 27.27 26.15
N GLY A 149 18.53 26.56 25.52
CA GLY A 149 18.49 26.45 24.05
C GLY A 149 19.37 25.33 23.48
N GLY A 150 19.56 24.26 24.26
CA GLY A 150 20.36 23.11 23.85
C GLY A 150 19.76 22.29 22.71
N VAL A 151 20.64 21.55 22.05
CA VAL A 151 20.32 20.60 20.97
C VAL A 151 20.74 19.16 21.31
N ALA A 152 20.89 18.87 22.61
CA ALA A 152 21.38 17.58 23.07
C ALA A 152 20.30 16.49 22.95
N GLY A 153 20.73 15.29 22.56
CA GLY A 153 19.87 14.11 22.55
C GLY A 153 19.51 13.61 23.95
N ASP A 154 18.52 12.72 23.96
CA ASP A 154 18.11 11.90 25.11
C ASP A 154 17.72 12.73 26.35
N ARG A 155 17.16 13.93 26.12
CA ARG A 155 16.62 14.83 27.16
C ARG A 155 15.72 15.92 26.58
N PHE A 156 14.89 16.48 27.45
CA PHE A 156 14.31 17.80 27.23
C PHE A 156 15.38 18.90 27.37
N ASN A 157 15.51 19.73 26.33
CA ASN A 157 16.37 20.90 26.29
C ASN A 157 15.54 22.12 26.70
N ARG A 158 15.73 22.58 27.94
CA ARG A 158 15.03 23.75 28.48
C ARG A 158 15.60 25.05 27.89
N THR A 159 14.73 26.03 27.68
CA THR A 159 15.09 27.42 27.40
C THR A 159 14.24 28.35 28.26
N THR A 160 14.84 29.30 28.95
CA THR A 160 14.16 30.37 29.71
C THR A 160 14.50 31.73 29.11
N PHE A 161 13.58 32.69 29.14
CA PHE A 161 13.71 34.00 28.50
C PHE A 161 12.83 35.06 29.20
N ASP A 162 13.02 36.33 28.87
CA ASP A 162 12.16 37.43 29.34
C ASP A 162 10.69 37.12 28.99
N ARG A 163 9.77 37.21 29.96
CA ARG A 163 8.35 36.90 29.76
C ARG A 163 7.76 37.67 28.57
N VAL A 164 7.30 36.93 27.56
CA VAL A 164 6.53 37.48 26.44
C VAL A 164 5.04 37.22 26.65
N THR A 165 4.19 37.98 25.95
CA THR A 165 2.77 37.66 25.79
C THR A 165 2.43 37.75 24.31
N THR A 166 2.00 36.63 23.70
CA THR A 166 1.93 36.51 22.24
C THR A 166 0.89 35.50 21.79
N PRO A 167 0.23 35.69 20.63
CA PRO A 167 -0.57 34.65 20.00
C PRO A 167 0.27 33.62 19.23
N LYS A 168 1.58 33.84 18.97
CA LYS A 168 2.42 32.88 18.22
C LYS A 168 3.86 32.79 18.71
N LEU A 169 4.39 31.56 18.77
CA LEU A 169 5.82 31.28 18.90
C LEU A 169 6.34 30.57 17.65
N LYS A 170 7.59 30.85 17.25
CA LYS A 170 8.31 30.15 16.19
C LYS A 170 9.61 29.56 16.75
N LEU A 171 9.79 28.26 16.63
CA LEU A 171 11.06 27.58 16.85
C LEU A 171 11.73 27.36 15.47
N SER A 172 12.86 27.98 15.22
CA SER A 172 13.69 27.78 14.01
C SER A 172 14.94 27.00 14.36
N PHE A 173 15.36 26.06 13.51
CA PHE A 173 16.49 25.16 13.77
C PHE A 173 17.15 24.70 12.47
N VAL A 174 18.42 24.33 12.56
CA VAL A 174 19.28 24.01 11.41
C VAL A 174 19.99 22.67 11.66
N GLY A 175 20.06 21.81 10.66
CA GLY A 175 20.86 20.56 10.72
C GLY A 175 22.35 20.80 10.50
N ASP A 176 23.05 19.75 10.07
CA ASP A 176 24.41 19.81 9.52
C ASP A 176 24.42 20.07 7.99
N GLY A 177 23.25 20.03 7.35
CA GLY A 177 23.07 20.14 5.90
C GLY A 177 23.21 18.80 5.15
N GLN A 178 23.60 17.72 5.83
CA GLN A 178 23.73 16.36 5.29
C GLN A 178 22.53 15.49 5.66
N LYS A 179 22.04 15.61 6.90
CA LYS A 179 20.84 14.93 7.40
C LYS A 179 19.69 15.91 7.61
N SER A 180 18.47 15.36 7.63
CA SER A 180 17.27 16.09 8.00
C SER A 180 17.14 16.17 9.53
N VAL A 181 16.17 16.91 10.05
CA VAL A 181 16.03 17.21 11.49
C VAL A 181 14.62 16.91 11.97
N GLY A 182 14.47 16.62 13.27
CA GLY A 182 13.18 16.25 13.84
C GLY A 182 13.01 16.58 15.33
N VAL A 183 11.76 16.50 15.80
CA VAL A 183 11.30 16.86 17.15
C VAL A 183 10.29 15.81 17.62
N LEU A 184 10.48 15.28 18.83
CA LEU A 184 9.53 14.37 19.47
C LEU A 184 8.51 15.10 20.36
N GLN A 185 8.88 16.26 20.92
CA GLN A 185 8.00 17.08 21.76
C GLN A 185 8.52 18.52 21.87
N TRP A 186 7.64 19.52 21.84
CA TRP A 186 7.94 20.92 22.14
C TRP A 186 6.88 21.48 23.11
N LYS A 187 7.28 21.68 24.37
CA LYS A 187 6.43 22.20 25.46
C LYS A 187 6.62 23.71 25.63
N VAL A 188 5.56 24.42 26.01
CA VAL A 188 5.56 25.87 26.29
C VAL A 188 4.87 26.11 27.62
N TYR A 189 5.54 26.70 28.60
CA TYR A 189 4.99 26.82 29.96
C TYR A 189 4.37 28.18 30.24
N ASN A 190 3.31 28.21 31.03
CA ASN A 190 2.68 29.46 31.45
C ASN A 190 3.58 30.31 32.35
N ALA A 191 3.56 31.62 32.13
CA ALA A 191 4.12 32.62 33.03
C ALA A 191 2.98 33.49 33.59
N GLY A 192 2.40 33.09 34.73
CA GLY A 192 1.25 33.74 35.34
C GLY A 192 -0.10 33.11 34.94
N PRO A 193 -1.23 33.84 35.08
CA PRO A 193 -2.57 33.31 34.84
C PRO A 193 -2.75 32.72 33.44
N VAL A 194 -3.46 31.59 33.36
CA VAL A 194 -3.74 30.89 32.11
C VAL A 194 -5.11 31.30 31.58
N PRO A 195 -5.22 31.78 30.32
CA PRO A 195 -6.51 32.05 29.68
C PRO A 195 -7.38 30.80 29.55
N ALA A 196 -8.71 30.96 29.54
CA ALA A 196 -9.63 29.84 29.30
C ALA A 196 -9.61 29.45 27.81
N PHE A 197 -9.17 28.23 27.48
CA PHE A 197 -9.11 27.70 26.12
C PHE A 197 -10.28 26.74 25.83
N ALA A 198 -10.70 26.67 24.57
CA ALA A 198 -11.45 25.51 24.10
C ALA A 198 -10.50 24.29 24.03
N PRO A 199 -10.99 23.05 24.18
CA PRO A 199 -10.17 21.87 23.91
C PRO A 199 -9.68 21.84 22.45
N VAL A 200 -8.60 21.13 22.16
CA VAL A 200 -8.27 20.75 20.77
C VAL A 200 -8.99 19.43 20.46
N VAL A 201 -9.80 19.40 19.41
CA VAL A 201 -10.65 18.25 19.05
C VAL A 201 -10.39 17.81 17.61
N GLY A 202 -10.30 16.50 17.39
CA GLY A 202 -10.22 15.88 16.07
C GLY A 202 -11.03 14.59 16.03
N ALA A 203 -11.98 14.48 15.10
CA ALA A 203 -12.82 13.30 14.93
C ALA A 203 -12.07 12.09 14.32
N GLY A 204 -10.88 12.32 13.76
CA GLY A 204 -10.11 11.32 13.03
C GLY A 204 -10.36 11.38 11.53
N VAL A 205 -10.06 10.28 10.83
CA VAL A 205 -10.04 10.22 9.35
C VAL A 205 -11.41 9.90 8.73
N ASP A 206 -11.73 10.57 7.62
CA ASP A 206 -12.89 10.30 6.77
C ASP A 206 -12.79 8.89 6.15
N ARG A 207 -13.89 8.14 6.10
CA ARG A 207 -13.85 6.70 5.81
C ARG A 207 -15.12 6.17 5.16
N ALA A 208 -15.04 4.94 4.64
CA ALA A 208 -16.21 4.14 4.31
C ALA A 208 -16.44 3.04 5.37
N MET A 209 -17.62 2.43 5.37
CA MET A 209 -17.93 1.20 6.10
C MET A 209 -19.06 0.43 5.39
N VAL A 210 -19.33 -0.80 5.82
CA VAL A 210 -20.47 -1.61 5.36
C VAL A 210 -21.59 -1.60 6.40
N VAL A 211 -22.84 -1.41 5.94
CA VAL A 211 -24.02 -1.44 6.82
C VAL A 211 -24.14 -2.80 7.51
N GLY A 212 -24.29 -2.76 8.85
CA GLY A 212 -24.30 -3.94 9.72
C GLY A 212 -22.95 -4.24 10.37
N GLY A 213 -21.86 -3.63 9.92
CA GLY A 213 -20.57 -3.63 10.62
C GLY A 213 -20.44 -2.52 11.67
N GLN A 214 -19.32 -2.52 12.38
CA GLN A 214 -18.82 -1.51 13.29
C GLN A 214 -17.85 -0.55 12.57
N THR A 215 -17.68 0.66 13.08
CA THR A 215 -16.54 1.54 12.76
C THR A 215 -15.91 2.08 14.03
N TRP A 216 -14.58 2.03 14.13
CA TRP A 216 -13.83 2.39 15.33
C TRP A 216 -13.44 3.87 15.27
N LEU A 217 -14.14 4.67 16.07
CA LEU A 217 -13.96 6.12 16.14
C LEU A 217 -12.86 6.47 17.15
N ALA A 218 -11.61 6.47 16.69
CA ALA A 218 -10.43 6.89 17.45
C ALA A 218 -10.31 8.43 17.50
N GLY A 219 -11.27 9.08 18.16
CA GLY A 219 -11.29 10.54 18.33
C GLY A 219 -10.18 11.05 19.26
N LYS A 220 -9.78 12.30 19.07
CA LYS A 220 -8.85 13.03 19.95
C LYS A 220 -9.56 14.24 20.55
N ALA A 221 -9.39 14.44 21.85
CA ALA A 221 -9.77 15.66 22.55
C ALA A 221 -8.72 15.95 23.63
N GLU A 222 -8.10 17.13 23.61
CA GLU A 222 -7.06 17.55 24.56
C GLU A 222 -7.47 18.82 25.30
N TRP A 223 -7.30 18.80 26.61
CA TRP A 223 -7.60 19.91 27.52
C TRP A 223 -6.29 20.45 28.09
N LEU A 224 -6.22 21.77 28.24
CA LEU A 224 -5.10 22.41 28.91
C LEU A 224 -5.02 22.03 30.40
N GLN A 225 -6.18 21.96 31.06
CA GLN A 225 -6.39 21.34 32.37
C GLN A 225 -7.81 20.75 32.38
N ARG A 226 -7.99 19.50 32.85
CA ARG A 226 -9.31 18.86 33.01
C ARG A 226 -10.00 19.35 34.28
N SER A 227 -11.27 19.73 34.16
CA SER A 227 -12.16 20.16 35.24
C SER A 227 -13.42 19.30 35.31
N SER A 228 -14.12 19.28 36.45
CA SER A 228 -15.31 18.43 36.68
C SER A 228 -16.56 18.81 35.87
N GLY A 229 -16.54 19.93 35.14
CA GLY A 229 -17.60 20.35 34.21
C GLY A 229 -17.22 20.23 32.73
N ASP A 230 -16.05 19.65 32.42
CA ASP A 230 -15.58 19.48 31.04
C ASP A 230 -16.25 18.26 30.41
N THR A 231 -16.64 18.36 29.13
CA THR A 231 -17.36 17.29 28.43
C THR A 231 -16.70 16.96 27.11
N VAL A 232 -16.93 15.73 26.63
CA VAL A 232 -16.69 15.32 25.25
C VAL A 232 -17.84 14.43 24.79
N ARG A 233 -18.27 14.59 23.54
CA ARG A 233 -19.43 13.87 23.01
C ARG A 233 -19.37 13.63 21.50
N TRP A 234 -19.63 12.39 21.10
CA TRP A 234 -19.96 12.00 19.73
C TRP A 234 -21.44 12.23 19.41
N SER A 235 -21.71 12.68 18.18
CA SER A 235 -23.06 12.96 17.67
C SER A 235 -23.15 12.74 16.17
N GLN A 236 -24.35 12.39 15.68
CA GLN A 236 -24.70 12.48 14.27
C GLN A 236 -25.09 13.92 13.95
N VAL A 237 -24.56 14.48 12.86
CA VAL A 237 -24.96 15.79 12.31
C VAL A 237 -25.93 15.60 11.15
N SER A 238 -25.65 14.64 10.27
CA SER A 238 -26.51 14.27 9.14
C SER A 238 -26.34 12.79 8.78
N GLY A 239 -27.28 12.27 7.99
CA GLY A 239 -27.25 10.93 7.41
C GLY A 239 -28.66 10.34 7.25
N PRO A 240 -28.86 9.34 6.36
CA PRO A 240 -30.18 8.80 6.05
C PRO A 240 -30.75 7.88 7.16
N GLY A 241 -29.88 7.14 7.85
CA GLY A 241 -30.24 6.28 8.96
C GLY A 241 -29.91 6.87 10.33
N LYS A 242 -30.06 6.05 11.37
CA LYS A 242 -29.63 6.37 12.74
C LYS A 242 -28.19 5.89 12.94
N VAL A 243 -27.37 6.71 13.57
CA VAL A 243 -26.07 6.29 14.13
C VAL A 243 -26.27 5.80 15.57
N VAL A 244 -25.66 4.66 15.91
CA VAL A 244 -25.64 4.10 17.26
C VAL A 244 -24.19 4.04 17.73
N PHE A 245 -23.85 4.81 18.77
CA PHE A 245 -22.53 4.80 19.42
C PHE A 245 -22.55 3.85 20.62
N ALA A 246 -21.47 3.09 20.82
CA ALA A 246 -21.32 2.17 21.96
C ALA A 246 -21.17 2.94 23.28
N ASP A 247 -20.30 3.96 23.29
CA ASP A 247 -20.33 5.06 24.25
C ASP A 247 -20.18 6.38 23.49
N ALA A 248 -21.14 7.29 23.62
CA ALA A 248 -21.08 8.61 23.02
C ALA A 248 -20.22 9.60 23.84
N GLY A 249 -19.86 9.29 25.09
CA GLY A 249 -19.06 10.13 25.99
C GLY A 249 -17.55 9.85 25.97
N ALA A 250 -17.10 8.80 25.28
CA ALA A 250 -15.69 8.48 25.12
C ALA A 250 -15.10 9.10 23.83
N THR A 251 -13.81 9.46 23.85
CA THR A 251 -13.07 9.89 22.64
C THR A 251 -12.88 8.73 21.68
N ALA A 252 -12.38 7.60 22.19
CA ALA A 252 -12.31 6.32 21.51
C ALA A 252 -13.59 5.53 21.74
N THR A 253 -14.33 5.21 20.67
CA THR A 253 -15.59 4.46 20.75
C THR A 253 -15.86 3.66 19.47
N ARG A 254 -16.96 2.92 19.42
CA ARG A 254 -17.44 2.23 18.20
C ARG A 254 -18.81 2.76 17.80
N ALA A 255 -19.07 2.83 16.51
CA ALA A 255 -20.37 3.24 15.96
C ALA A 255 -20.91 2.24 14.92
N MET A 256 -22.23 2.20 14.77
CA MET A 256 -22.95 1.49 13.70
C MET A 256 -23.95 2.44 13.03
N VAL A 257 -24.33 2.12 11.79
CA VAL A 257 -25.32 2.84 10.98
C VAL A 257 -26.41 1.90 10.48
N THR A 258 -27.66 2.37 10.42
CA THR A 258 -28.82 1.53 9.99
C THR A 258 -29.15 1.61 8.50
N GLN A 259 -28.71 2.68 7.84
CA GLN A 259 -28.93 3.13 6.44
C GLN A 259 -27.68 3.09 5.54
N PRO A 260 -27.63 2.64 4.26
CA PRO A 260 -26.53 3.03 3.38
C PRO A 260 -26.67 4.53 2.98
N GLY A 261 -25.58 5.14 2.53
CA GLY A 261 -25.46 6.56 2.17
C GLY A 261 -24.41 7.32 2.99
N ASP A 262 -24.22 8.60 2.69
CA ASP A 262 -23.21 9.45 3.36
C ASP A 262 -23.75 10.03 4.69
N TYR A 263 -22.93 10.00 5.74
CA TYR A 263 -23.18 10.55 7.07
C TYR A 263 -22.10 11.57 7.45
N VAL A 264 -22.46 12.54 8.29
CA VAL A 264 -21.49 13.37 9.00
C VAL A 264 -21.59 13.09 10.49
N LEU A 265 -20.51 12.55 11.06
CA LEU A 265 -20.33 12.40 12.50
C LEU A 265 -19.56 13.61 13.03
N ARG A 266 -19.80 13.96 14.30
CA ARG A 266 -19.08 15.02 15.00
C ARG A 266 -18.65 14.56 16.37
N LEU A 267 -17.38 14.82 16.68
CA LEU A 267 -16.85 14.89 18.04
C LEU A 267 -16.84 16.35 18.48
N ALA A 268 -17.44 16.66 19.62
CA ALA A 268 -17.39 17.97 20.26
C ALA A 268 -16.85 17.84 21.68
N ALA A 269 -16.09 18.83 22.17
CA ALA A 269 -15.65 18.88 23.56
C ALA A 269 -15.71 20.31 24.12
N SER A 270 -15.87 20.42 25.43
CA SER A 270 -15.98 21.70 26.14
C SER A 270 -15.04 21.81 27.34
N ALA A 271 -14.66 23.04 27.64
CA ALA A 271 -13.94 23.43 28.84
C ALA A 271 -14.38 24.84 29.26
N GLN A 272 -14.74 25.04 30.54
CA GLN A 272 -15.08 26.36 31.11
C GLN A 272 -16.09 27.21 30.28
N ARG A 273 -17.08 26.56 29.64
CA ARG A 273 -18.07 27.14 28.69
C ARG A 273 -17.55 27.55 27.29
N LYS A 274 -16.25 27.40 26.98
CA LYS A 274 -15.79 27.31 25.58
C LYS A 274 -16.02 25.90 25.05
N THR A 275 -16.33 25.77 23.76
CA THR A 275 -16.57 24.50 23.06
C THR A 275 -15.82 24.49 21.74
N SER A 276 -15.34 23.33 21.32
CA SER A 276 -14.77 23.06 20.00
C SER A 276 -15.32 21.76 19.43
N GLU A 277 -15.34 21.64 18.11
CA GLU A 277 -15.83 20.45 17.42
C GLU A 277 -15.01 20.14 16.17
N SER A 278 -15.06 18.87 15.76
CA SER A 278 -14.49 18.33 14.53
C SER A 278 -15.44 17.30 13.95
N THR A 279 -15.56 17.28 12.62
CA THR A 279 -16.40 16.36 11.87
C THR A 279 -15.60 15.27 11.19
N LEU A 280 -16.27 14.15 10.91
CA LEU A 280 -15.79 13.01 10.15
C LEU A 280 -16.89 12.61 9.15
N ALA A 281 -16.53 12.50 7.88
CA ALA A 281 -17.39 11.95 6.84
C ALA A 281 -17.34 10.41 6.85
N LEU A 282 -18.50 9.78 6.82
CA LEU A 282 -18.67 8.34 6.86
C LEU A 282 -19.60 7.89 5.73
N ARG A 283 -19.06 7.21 4.73
CA ARG A 283 -19.86 6.57 3.67
C ARG A 283 -20.28 5.17 4.08
N ALA A 284 -21.58 4.93 4.21
CA ALA A 284 -22.12 3.61 4.51
C ALA A 284 -22.52 2.89 3.21
N GLU A 285 -21.82 1.83 2.86
CA GLU A 285 -22.08 1.02 1.67
C GLU A 285 -23.01 -0.16 1.98
N THR A 286 -23.72 -0.62 0.95
CA THR A 286 -24.49 -1.87 1.03
C THR A 286 -23.52 -3.05 1.10
N PRO A 287 -23.74 -4.05 1.99
CA PRO A 287 -22.89 -5.23 2.04
C PRO A 287 -22.76 -5.97 0.70
N PRO A 288 -21.62 -6.63 0.43
CA PRO A 288 -21.47 -7.53 -0.70
C PRO A 288 -22.47 -8.70 -0.62
N PRO A 289 -22.83 -9.31 -1.77
CA PRO A 289 -23.59 -10.56 -1.80
C PRO A 289 -22.95 -11.64 -0.91
N ALA A 290 -23.78 -12.50 -0.31
CA ALA A 290 -23.32 -13.54 0.63
C ALA A 290 -22.43 -14.63 -0.02
N LYS A 291 -22.43 -14.71 -1.35
CA LYS A 291 -21.46 -15.47 -2.15
C LYS A 291 -20.60 -14.51 -2.96
N ARG A 292 -19.28 -14.67 -2.90
CA ARG A 292 -18.37 -14.13 -3.92
C ARG A 292 -18.61 -14.80 -5.27
N LEU A 293 -18.13 -14.16 -6.33
CA LEU A 293 -17.88 -14.81 -7.62
C LEU A 293 -16.72 -15.79 -7.50
N ASP A 294 -16.63 -16.68 -8.48
CA ASP A 294 -15.63 -17.73 -8.53
C ASP A 294 -14.63 -17.56 -9.68
N VAL A 295 -13.41 -18.05 -9.46
CA VAL A 295 -12.26 -17.74 -10.31
C VAL A 295 -12.26 -18.56 -11.60
N VAL A 296 -11.91 -17.93 -12.72
CA VAL A 296 -11.47 -18.65 -13.91
C VAL A 296 -9.96 -18.86 -13.80
N TYR A 297 -9.56 -20.07 -13.44
CA TYR A 297 -8.15 -20.46 -13.36
C TYR A 297 -7.47 -20.31 -14.73
N THR A 298 -6.26 -19.75 -14.73
CA THR A 298 -5.44 -19.73 -15.95
C THR A 298 -5.10 -21.17 -16.34
N THR A 299 -5.56 -21.55 -17.53
CA THR A 299 -5.38 -22.82 -18.24
C THR A 299 -5.00 -22.50 -19.69
N PRO A 300 -4.57 -23.48 -20.52
CA PRO A 300 -4.09 -23.18 -21.88
C PRO A 300 -5.06 -22.37 -22.75
N TYR A 301 -4.56 -21.25 -23.31
CA TYR A 301 -5.35 -20.24 -24.00
C TYR A 301 -4.58 -19.55 -25.14
N ALA A 302 -5.31 -18.96 -26.10
CA ALA A 302 -4.72 -18.29 -27.26
C ALA A 302 -4.98 -16.78 -27.26
N ILE A 303 -4.07 -15.99 -27.86
CA ILE A 303 -4.09 -14.53 -27.89
C ILE A 303 -4.08 -14.02 -29.33
N HIS A 304 -5.21 -13.44 -29.75
CA HIS A 304 -5.44 -12.97 -31.12
C HIS A 304 -5.38 -11.44 -31.25
N SER A 305 -5.48 -10.69 -30.14
CA SER A 305 -5.28 -9.23 -30.11
C SER A 305 -3.82 -8.88 -30.44
N PRO A 306 -3.53 -8.05 -31.46
CA PRO A 306 -2.16 -7.77 -31.88
C PRO A 306 -1.27 -7.16 -30.78
N LEU A 307 -1.83 -6.22 -29.99
CA LEU A 307 -1.11 -5.61 -28.86
C LEU A 307 -0.71 -6.68 -27.83
N TRP A 308 -1.68 -7.46 -27.37
CA TRP A 308 -1.45 -8.44 -26.32
C TRP A 308 -0.60 -9.61 -26.77
N ASN A 309 -0.72 -10.06 -28.03
CA ASN A 309 0.14 -11.09 -28.60
C ASN A 309 1.60 -10.61 -28.65
N ALA A 310 1.87 -9.39 -29.15
CA ALA A 310 3.21 -8.82 -29.20
C ALA A 310 3.83 -8.63 -27.79
N ARG A 311 3.04 -8.21 -26.80
CA ARG A 311 3.51 -8.04 -25.41
C ARG A 311 3.74 -9.39 -24.72
N ALA A 312 2.87 -10.38 -24.94
CA ALA A 312 3.09 -11.75 -24.48
C ALA A 312 4.36 -12.35 -25.11
N LYS A 313 4.55 -12.20 -26.42
CA LYS A 313 5.77 -12.64 -27.12
C LYS A 313 7.04 -12.00 -26.54
N ALA A 314 7.05 -10.69 -26.31
CA ALA A 314 8.19 -10.00 -25.68
C ALA A 314 8.52 -10.56 -24.28
N LEU A 315 7.49 -10.86 -23.47
CA LEU A 315 7.68 -11.46 -22.14
C LEU A 315 8.18 -12.91 -22.21
N ILE A 316 7.65 -13.72 -23.13
CA ILE A 316 7.96 -15.15 -23.26
C ILE A 316 9.33 -15.36 -23.92
N VAL A 317 9.65 -14.64 -24.99
CA VAL A 317 10.88 -14.83 -25.78
C VAL A 317 12.10 -14.16 -25.13
N ASN A 318 11.93 -12.97 -24.53
CA ASN A 318 13.04 -12.19 -24.01
C ASN A 318 13.03 -12.10 -22.47
N TRP A 319 11.94 -11.62 -21.85
CA TRP A 319 11.98 -11.24 -20.43
C TRP A 319 12.09 -12.43 -19.47
N ILE A 320 11.25 -13.46 -19.59
CA ILE A 320 11.32 -14.65 -18.73
C ILE A 320 12.63 -15.44 -18.95
N PRO A 321 13.11 -15.67 -20.19
CA PRO A 321 14.43 -16.27 -20.43
C PRO A 321 15.63 -15.48 -19.87
N HIS A 322 15.48 -14.15 -19.74
CA HIS A 322 16.43 -13.26 -19.05
C HIS A 322 16.32 -13.40 -17.52
N CYS A 323 15.12 -13.45 -16.94
CA CYS A 323 14.92 -13.73 -15.51
C CYS A 323 15.50 -15.09 -15.10
N ILE A 324 15.29 -16.13 -15.91
CA ILE A 324 15.93 -17.45 -15.73
C ILE A 324 17.45 -17.31 -15.70
N ALA A 325 18.04 -16.60 -16.67
CA ALA A 325 19.49 -16.43 -16.75
C ALA A 325 20.07 -15.74 -15.51
N TYR A 326 19.44 -14.67 -15.01
CA TYR A 326 19.89 -14.00 -13.78
C TYR A 326 19.70 -14.86 -12.52
N CYS A 327 18.66 -15.71 -12.45
CA CYS A 327 18.50 -16.67 -11.36
C CYS A 327 19.52 -17.82 -11.40
N GLU A 328 20.18 -18.07 -12.54
CA GLU A 328 21.26 -19.08 -12.67
C GLU A 328 22.67 -18.47 -12.59
N ARG A 329 22.82 -17.14 -12.53
CA ARG A 329 24.11 -16.45 -12.42
C ARG A 329 24.68 -16.50 -11.00
N THR A 330 25.95 -16.87 -10.89
CA THR A 330 26.72 -16.90 -9.63
C THR A 330 27.80 -15.81 -9.55
N ASP A 331 27.92 -14.96 -10.58
CA ASP A 331 28.91 -13.89 -10.75
C ASP A 331 28.38 -12.49 -10.37
N LEU A 332 27.07 -12.37 -10.09
CA LEU A 332 26.42 -11.12 -9.70
C LEU A 332 27.11 -10.49 -8.48
N THR A 333 27.47 -9.20 -8.57
CA THR A 333 28.00 -8.41 -7.45
C THR A 333 26.92 -7.69 -6.65
N ASP A 334 25.72 -7.58 -7.22
CA ASP A 334 24.52 -6.97 -6.64
C ASP A 334 23.30 -7.79 -7.11
N GLY A 335 22.18 -7.77 -6.39
CA GLY A 335 21.00 -8.59 -6.73
C GLY A 335 21.24 -10.11 -6.67
N GLN A 336 22.16 -10.56 -5.82
CA GLN A 336 22.54 -11.97 -5.61
C GLN A 336 21.42 -12.81 -4.98
N GLY A 337 21.50 -14.13 -5.16
CA GLY A 337 20.69 -15.14 -4.48
C GLY A 337 19.74 -15.84 -5.45
N GLY A 338 20.25 -16.80 -6.22
CA GLY A 338 19.50 -17.45 -7.29
C GLY A 338 19.01 -18.84 -6.90
N ILE A 339 18.95 -19.72 -7.89
CA ILE A 339 18.72 -21.16 -7.70
C ILE A 339 19.85 -21.80 -6.86
N ASP A 340 21.02 -21.17 -6.78
CA ASP A 340 22.17 -21.64 -6.01
C ASP A 340 21.92 -21.69 -4.50
N ASN A 341 21.15 -20.75 -3.95
CA ASN A 341 20.73 -20.80 -2.54
C ASN A 341 19.93 -22.09 -2.20
N PHE A 342 19.13 -22.61 -3.15
CA PHE A 342 18.42 -23.89 -2.98
C PHE A 342 19.36 -25.10 -3.11
N ILE A 343 20.37 -25.02 -3.98
CA ILE A 343 21.41 -26.06 -4.10
C ILE A 343 22.18 -26.19 -2.78
N GLU A 344 22.60 -25.08 -2.17
CA GLU A 344 23.32 -25.09 -0.90
C GLU A 344 22.43 -25.54 0.27
N ALA A 345 21.17 -25.10 0.33
CA ALA A 345 20.22 -25.58 1.32
C ALA A 345 19.98 -27.10 1.22
N GLY A 346 19.87 -27.63 0.00
CA GLY A 346 19.75 -29.07 -0.23
C GLY A 346 21.00 -29.86 0.17
N LYS A 347 22.20 -29.32 0.00
CA LYS A 347 23.44 -29.92 0.55
C LYS A 347 23.40 -29.97 2.08
N ALA A 348 23.06 -28.85 2.72
CA ALA A 348 22.97 -28.75 4.18
C ALA A 348 22.00 -29.79 4.76
N LEU A 349 20.81 -29.95 4.15
CA LEU A 349 19.82 -30.96 4.57
C LEU A 349 20.25 -32.42 4.35
N ARG A 350 21.28 -32.68 3.53
CA ARG A 350 21.92 -33.99 3.39
C ARG A 350 23.18 -34.16 4.26
N GLY A 351 23.59 -33.13 5.01
CA GLY A 351 24.82 -33.13 5.79
C GLY A 351 26.10 -32.95 4.95
N GLU A 352 25.98 -32.47 3.71
CA GLU A 352 27.11 -32.21 2.81
C GLU A 352 27.73 -30.83 3.07
N PRO A 353 29.03 -30.62 2.77
CA PRO A 353 29.65 -29.31 2.84
C PRO A 353 28.95 -28.30 1.92
N HIS A 354 28.49 -27.18 2.50
CA HIS A 354 27.68 -26.17 1.84
C HIS A 354 28.20 -24.76 2.08
N ALA A 355 27.85 -23.81 1.20
CA ALA A 355 28.09 -22.39 1.41
C ALA A 355 26.97 -21.74 2.27
N ARG A 356 27.11 -20.45 2.57
CA ARG A 356 26.06 -19.63 3.19
C ARG A 356 25.07 -19.12 2.13
N HIS A 357 23.86 -18.77 2.59
CA HIS A 357 22.88 -18.03 1.80
C HIS A 357 23.45 -16.72 1.26
N LYS A 358 23.09 -16.36 0.03
CA LYS A 358 23.53 -15.15 -0.69
C LYS A 358 22.39 -14.17 -0.92
N GLY A 359 22.75 -12.88 -0.96
CA GLY A 359 21.81 -11.78 -1.16
C GLY A 359 20.84 -11.59 0.01
N TYR A 360 19.73 -10.91 -0.28
CA TYR A 360 18.65 -10.70 0.71
C TYR A 360 18.07 -12.01 1.22
N VAL A 361 17.57 -12.00 2.46
CA VAL A 361 16.90 -13.13 3.10
C VAL A 361 15.80 -13.73 2.21
N PHE A 362 14.95 -12.87 1.65
CA PHE A 362 13.82 -13.20 0.77
C PHE A 362 14.20 -13.60 -0.68
N SER A 363 15.47 -13.89 -0.98
CA SER A 363 15.93 -14.16 -2.37
C SER A 363 15.27 -15.36 -3.05
N ASN A 364 14.67 -16.27 -2.27
CA ASN A 364 13.82 -17.34 -2.81
C ASN A 364 12.60 -16.82 -3.58
N ALA A 365 12.07 -15.65 -3.24
CA ALA A 365 10.82 -15.12 -3.79
C ALA A 365 10.88 -14.90 -5.31
N TRP A 366 11.95 -14.29 -5.85
CA TRP A 366 12.06 -14.07 -7.30
C TRP A 366 12.30 -15.36 -8.09
N VAL A 367 12.90 -16.38 -7.48
CA VAL A 367 12.98 -17.73 -8.07
C VAL A 367 11.56 -18.34 -8.15
N HIS A 368 10.76 -18.26 -7.08
CA HIS A 368 9.38 -18.74 -7.07
C HIS A 368 8.47 -17.99 -8.05
N GLN A 369 8.58 -16.65 -8.13
CA GLN A 369 7.89 -15.85 -9.15
C GLN A 369 8.32 -16.20 -10.58
N THR A 370 9.59 -16.54 -10.79
CA THR A 370 10.09 -16.98 -12.11
C THR A 370 9.55 -18.38 -12.47
N VAL A 371 9.42 -19.28 -11.49
CA VAL A 371 8.72 -20.58 -11.65
C VAL A 371 7.25 -20.36 -12.01
N GLU A 372 6.54 -19.49 -11.30
CA GLU A 372 5.15 -19.14 -11.60
C GLU A 372 5.01 -18.56 -13.01
N SER A 373 5.89 -17.62 -13.37
CA SER A 373 5.93 -16.99 -14.70
C SER A 373 6.19 -17.99 -15.83
N MET A 374 7.10 -18.95 -15.62
CA MET A 374 7.32 -20.06 -16.56
C MET A 374 6.06 -20.92 -16.70
N CYS A 375 5.39 -21.25 -15.59
CA CYS A 375 4.18 -22.08 -15.62
C CYS A 375 3.05 -21.40 -16.41
N ILE A 376 2.88 -20.08 -16.24
CA ILE A 376 1.86 -19.30 -16.95
C ILE A 376 2.23 -19.09 -18.43
N ALA A 377 3.50 -18.80 -18.73
CA ALA A 377 3.99 -18.66 -20.12
C ALA A 377 3.84 -19.94 -20.95
N LEU A 378 3.95 -21.11 -20.33
CA LEU A 378 3.71 -22.42 -20.95
C LEU A 378 2.22 -22.69 -21.26
N MET A 379 1.29 -21.88 -20.74
CA MET A 379 -0.14 -21.96 -21.05
C MET A 379 -0.57 -21.04 -22.21
N VAL A 380 0.34 -20.26 -22.80
CA VAL A 380 0.03 -19.46 -24.00
C VAL A 380 0.20 -20.32 -25.26
N ASP A 381 -0.85 -20.44 -26.06
CA ASP A 381 -0.81 -21.08 -27.38
C ASP A 381 0.16 -20.31 -28.29
N PRO A 382 1.27 -20.92 -28.77
CA PRO A 382 2.22 -20.23 -29.63
C PRO A 382 1.65 -19.91 -31.02
N GLN A 383 0.51 -20.47 -31.41
CA GLN A 383 -0.16 -20.21 -32.70
C GLN A 383 0.73 -20.40 -33.94
N GLY A 384 1.77 -21.25 -33.83
CA GLY A 384 2.77 -21.51 -34.88
C GLY A 384 4.03 -20.63 -34.82
N ASP A 385 4.14 -19.70 -33.85
CA ASP A 385 5.33 -18.87 -33.66
C ASP A 385 6.50 -19.70 -33.10
N ALA A 386 7.55 -19.85 -33.91
CA ALA A 386 8.71 -20.68 -33.58
C ALA A 386 9.55 -20.11 -32.42
N GLU A 387 9.58 -18.79 -32.22
CA GLU A 387 10.36 -18.16 -31.16
C GLU A 387 9.66 -18.35 -29.80
N ILE A 388 8.33 -18.19 -29.76
CA ILE A 388 7.52 -18.52 -28.57
C ILE A 388 7.68 -20.00 -28.23
N ALA A 389 7.53 -20.90 -29.21
CA ALA A 389 7.67 -22.35 -28.98
C ALA A 389 9.08 -22.75 -28.50
N GLN A 390 10.14 -22.14 -29.04
CA GLN A 390 11.53 -22.39 -28.60
C GLN A 390 11.76 -21.88 -27.17
N ALA A 391 11.25 -20.70 -26.83
CA ALA A 391 11.36 -20.14 -25.49
C ALA A 391 10.58 -20.98 -24.46
N GLN A 392 9.38 -21.44 -24.81
CA GLN A 392 8.58 -22.38 -24.02
C GLN A 392 9.32 -23.70 -23.79
N ALA A 393 9.92 -24.29 -24.83
CA ALA A 393 10.73 -25.50 -24.68
C ALA A 393 11.91 -25.30 -23.69
N LYS A 394 12.56 -24.13 -23.70
CA LYS A 394 13.56 -23.75 -22.68
C LYS A 394 12.93 -23.69 -21.28
N MET A 395 11.78 -23.03 -21.10
CA MET A 395 11.11 -22.91 -19.80
C MET A 395 10.72 -24.27 -19.22
N HIS A 396 10.19 -25.19 -20.04
CA HIS A 396 9.90 -26.55 -19.61
C HIS A 396 11.15 -27.29 -19.14
N ALA A 397 12.26 -27.19 -19.88
CA ALA A 397 13.53 -27.79 -19.48
C ALA A 397 14.11 -27.15 -18.19
N THR A 398 13.89 -25.84 -17.98
CA THR A 398 14.26 -25.15 -16.75
C THR A 398 13.40 -25.61 -15.56
N LEU A 399 12.08 -25.78 -15.72
CA LEU A 399 11.21 -26.31 -14.65
C LEU A 399 11.64 -27.72 -14.21
N GLU A 400 11.92 -28.62 -15.16
CA GLU A 400 12.42 -29.97 -14.85
C GLU A 400 13.78 -29.98 -14.13
N ARG A 401 14.63 -28.97 -14.35
CA ARG A 401 15.87 -28.75 -13.58
C ARG A 401 15.60 -28.19 -12.19
N TRP A 402 14.79 -27.13 -12.10
CA TRP A 402 14.64 -26.32 -10.89
C TRP A 402 13.72 -26.97 -9.86
N ILE A 403 12.65 -27.66 -10.27
CA ILE A 403 11.70 -28.29 -9.33
C ILE A 403 12.41 -29.29 -8.39
N PRO A 404 13.22 -30.25 -8.87
CA PRO A 404 14.01 -31.12 -7.98
C PRO A 404 14.96 -30.36 -7.04
N ILE A 405 15.56 -29.26 -7.50
CA ILE A 405 16.48 -28.45 -6.68
C ILE A 405 15.72 -27.73 -5.55
N ILE A 406 14.58 -27.11 -5.86
CA ILE A 406 13.73 -26.42 -4.88
C ILE A 406 13.18 -27.42 -3.86
N LEU A 407 12.74 -28.60 -4.31
CA LEU A 407 12.25 -29.66 -3.42
C LEU A 407 13.33 -30.27 -2.54
N ALA A 408 14.59 -30.34 -3.01
CA ALA A 408 15.72 -30.78 -2.19
C ALA A 408 16.04 -29.82 -1.03
N ALA A 409 15.58 -28.56 -1.09
CA ALA A 409 15.71 -27.57 -0.02
C ALA A 409 14.53 -27.55 0.96
N GLN A 410 13.49 -28.37 0.77
CA GLN A 410 12.36 -28.45 1.70
C GLN A 410 12.71 -29.32 2.91
N GLU A 411 12.57 -28.77 4.11
CA GLU A 411 12.83 -29.46 5.37
C GLU A 411 11.85 -30.63 5.61
N ARG A 412 12.23 -31.54 6.53
CA ARG A 412 11.48 -32.79 6.78
C ARG A 412 10.03 -32.55 7.18
N ASP A 413 9.75 -31.51 7.97
CA ASP A 413 8.41 -31.11 8.40
C ASP A 413 7.57 -30.46 7.29
N GLY A 414 8.22 -29.83 6.29
CA GLY A 414 7.58 -29.10 5.20
C GLY A 414 8.04 -27.65 5.06
N TYR A 415 8.80 -27.12 6.02
CA TYR A 415 9.32 -25.75 5.94
C TYR A 415 10.26 -25.57 4.74
N LEU A 416 10.22 -24.40 4.09
CA LEU A 416 11.02 -24.09 2.89
C LEU A 416 11.43 -22.62 2.92
N HIS A 417 12.66 -22.35 3.35
CA HIS A 417 13.29 -21.04 3.26
C HIS A 417 14.82 -21.20 3.38
N THR A 418 15.57 -20.88 2.33
CA THR A 418 17.00 -21.24 2.27
C THR A 418 17.84 -20.50 3.30
N ALA A 419 17.54 -19.21 3.56
CA ALA A 419 18.26 -18.44 4.57
C ALA A 419 18.22 -19.10 5.96
N TYR A 420 17.01 -19.47 6.43
CA TYR A 420 16.81 -20.20 7.69
C TYR A 420 17.37 -21.63 7.67
N THR A 421 17.33 -22.32 6.52
CA THR A 421 17.95 -23.65 6.36
C THR A 421 19.47 -23.59 6.48
N LEU A 422 20.06 -22.48 6.02
CA LEU A 422 21.51 -22.20 6.03
C LEU A 422 21.96 -21.31 7.21
N ALA A 423 21.06 -21.03 8.17
CA ALA A 423 21.28 -20.03 9.20
C ALA A 423 22.19 -20.53 10.34
N ASP A 424 23.04 -19.63 10.83
CA ASP A 424 23.76 -19.84 12.09
C ASP A 424 22.79 -19.67 13.26
N ARG A 425 22.34 -20.80 13.82
CA ARG A 425 21.34 -20.85 14.91
C ARG A 425 21.79 -20.22 16.23
N ARG A 426 23.04 -19.76 16.33
CA ARG A 426 23.50 -18.89 17.43
C ARG A 426 22.99 -17.44 17.29
N ASN A 427 22.71 -17.02 16.07
CA ASN A 427 22.23 -15.68 15.73
C ASN A 427 20.75 -15.69 15.33
N TRP A 428 20.27 -16.76 14.68
CA TRP A 428 18.90 -16.93 14.17
C TRP A 428 18.23 -18.16 14.83
N PRO A 429 17.88 -18.07 16.13
CA PRO A 429 17.68 -19.23 16.99
C PRO A 429 16.40 -20.04 16.70
N GLU A 430 15.32 -19.40 16.26
CA GLU A 430 14.03 -20.05 15.97
C GLU A 430 13.45 -19.61 14.63
N ARG A 431 12.42 -20.32 14.16
CA ARG A 431 11.52 -19.89 13.07
C ARG A 431 10.35 -19.11 13.65
N TRP A 432 9.72 -18.25 12.85
CA TRP A 432 8.59 -17.41 13.24
C TRP A 432 8.87 -16.58 14.50
N SER A 433 10.06 -16.00 14.62
CA SER A 433 10.39 -15.12 15.76
C SER A 433 9.61 -13.80 15.66
N PRO A 434 9.11 -13.23 16.77
CA PRO A 434 8.52 -11.89 16.78
C PRO A 434 9.51 -10.78 16.42
N GLU A 435 10.78 -10.94 16.81
CA GLU A 435 11.89 -10.01 16.55
C GLU A 435 12.32 -10.06 15.07
N HIS A 436 12.31 -11.26 14.48
CA HIS A 436 12.72 -11.54 13.11
C HIS A 436 11.55 -11.53 12.10
N ARG A 437 10.41 -10.90 12.41
CA ARG A 437 9.28 -10.78 11.45
C ARG A 437 9.67 -10.09 10.14
N ALA A 438 10.70 -9.25 10.15
CA ALA A 438 11.23 -8.61 8.95
C ALA A 438 12.04 -9.56 8.04
N ASP A 439 12.24 -10.83 8.40
CA ASP A 439 13.00 -11.81 7.62
C ASP A 439 12.15 -12.62 6.61
N HIS A 440 10.90 -12.20 6.34
CA HIS A 440 10.11 -12.60 5.15
C HIS A 440 9.77 -14.11 5.02
N GLU A 441 9.70 -14.85 6.14
CA GLU A 441 9.41 -16.29 6.18
C GLU A 441 8.12 -16.67 5.44
N GLY A 442 7.06 -15.91 5.63
CA GLY A 442 5.74 -16.07 5.02
C GLY A 442 5.68 -15.48 3.62
N TYR A 443 6.34 -14.36 3.37
CA TYR A 443 6.45 -13.76 2.03
C TYR A 443 7.03 -14.77 1.02
N VAL A 444 8.15 -15.43 1.37
CA VAL A 444 8.74 -16.50 0.55
C VAL A 444 7.79 -17.70 0.41
N ALA A 445 7.18 -18.15 1.50
CA ALA A 445 6.26 -19.29 1.50
C ALA A 445 5.02 -19.04 0.62
N GLY A 446 4.49 -17.81 0.61
CA GLY A 446 3.35 -17.40 -0.19
C GLY A 446 3.62 -17.52 -1.69
N TYR A 447 4.74 -16.97 -2.18
CA TYR A 447 5.12 -17.12 -3.59
C TYR A 447 5.35 -18.58 -4.01
N PHE A 448 5.89 -19.43 -3.12
CA PHE A 448 6.01 -20.86 -3.42
C PHE A 448 4.63 -21.52 -3.61
N ILE A 449 3.69 -21.23 -2.70
CA ILE A 449 2.30 -21.72 -2.76
C ILE A 449 1.59 -21.23 -4.04
N GLU A 450 1.72 -19.95 -4.39
CA GLU A 450 1.17 -19.38 -5.63
C GLU A 450 1.75 -20.05 -6.89
N SER A 451 3.07 -20.31 -6.90
CA SER A 451 3.73 -21.01 -8.01
C SER A 451 3.23 -22.45 -8.19
N ALA A 452 2.89 -23.13 -7.08
CA ALA A 452 2.39 -24.50 -7.11
C ALA A 452 0.96 -24.62 -7.66
N ILE A 453 0.10 -23.62 -7.44
CA ILE A 453 -1.24 -23.55 -8.07
C ILE A 453 -1.09 -23.51 -9.59
N ASN A 454 -0.30 -22.57 -10.11
CA ASN A 454 -0.11 -22.39 -11.55
C ASN A 454 0.61 -23.58 -12.22
N HIS A 455 1.49 -24.28 -11.50
CA HIS A 455 2.08 -25.53 -11.98
C HIS A 455 1.05 -26.67 -12.08
N HIS A 456 0.14 -26.78 -11.12
CA HIS A 456 -0.94 -27.77 -11.16
C HIS A 456 -1.95 -27.47 -12.28
N THR A 457 -2.26 -26.20 -12.57
CA THR A 457 -3.16 -25.87 -13.69
C THR A 457 -2.50 -26.08 -15.06
N LEU A 458 -1.22 -25.70 -15.24
CA LEU A 458 -0.42 -26.02 -16.43
C LEU A 458 -0.44 -27.53 -16.73
N THR A 459 -0.14 -28.35 -15.73
CA THR A 459 -0.03 -29.80 -15.90
C THR A 459 -1.39 -30.52 -15.84
N GLY A 460 -2.50 -29.78 -15.64
CA GLY A 460 -3.83 -30.36 -15.49
C GLY A 460 -3.91 -31.41 -14.38
N GLY A 461 -3.23 -31.18 -13.26
CA GLY A 461 -3.11 -32.10 -12.13
C GLY A 461 -2.28 -33.37 -12.37
N ARG A 462 -1.64 -33.52 -13.55
CA ARG A 462 -0.82 -34.71 -13.88
C ARG A 462 0.52 -34.74 -13.16
N ASP A 463 1.01 -33.60 -12.69
CA ASP A 463 2.21 -33.52 -11.85
C ASP A 463 1.96 -32.76 -10.55
N LEU A 464 2.03 -33.51 -9.46
CA LEU A 464 1.78 -33.06 -8.10
C LEU A 464 3.06 -32.68 -7.34
N ARG A 465 4.25 -32.66 -7.98
CA ARG A 465 5.55 -32.35 -7.33
C ARG A 465 5.49 -31.07 -6.50
N LEU A 466 5.12 -29.94 -7.12
CA LEU A 466 4.99 -28.67 -6.40
C LEU A 466 3.71 -28.59 -5.54
N TYR A 467 2.60 -29.19 -5.98
CA TYR A 467 1.34 -29.19 -5.23
C TYR A 467 1.48 -29.85 -3.86
N ASN A 468 2.03 -31.07 -3.81
CA ASN A 468 2.25 -31.82 -2.58
C ASN A 468 3.25 -31.10 -1.66
N ALA A 469 4.26 -30.45 -2.22
CA ALA A 469 5.24 -29.68 -1.45
C ALA A 469 4.65 -28.39 -0.87
N ALA A 470 3.83 -27.65 -1.63
CA ALA A 470 3.09 -26.49 -1.13
C ALA A 470 2.06 -26.88 -0.07
N LYS A 471 1.37 -28.02 -0.25
CA LYS A 471 0.49 -28.59 0.77
C LYS A 471 1.26 -28.93 2.05
N LYS A 472 2.41 -29.60 1.93
CA LYS A 472 3.29 -29.92 3.06
C LYS A 472 3.82 -28.67 3.78
N LEU A 473 4.11 -27.59 3.04
CA LEU A 473 4.48 -26.29 3.61
C LEU A 473 3.31 -25.67 4.38
N ALA A 474 2.11 -25.61 3.78
CA ALA A 474 0.91 -25.09 4.43
C ALA A 474 0.52 -25.91 5.67
N ASP A 475 0.63 -27.24 5.61
CA ASP A 475 0.45 -28.16 6.75
C ASP A 475 1.48 -27.90 7.86
N CYS A 476 2.76 -27.65 7.53
CA CYS A 476 3.79 -27.26 8.49
C CYS A 476 3.49 -25.92 9.17
N TRP A 477 3.02 -24.93 8.42
CA TRP A 477 2.61 -23.64 8.97
C TRP A 477 1.37 -23.76 9.88
N VAL A 478 0.34 -24.51 9.46
CA VAL A 478 -0.83 -24.85 10.28
C VAL A 478 -0.45 -25.66 11.53
N ALA A 479 0.62 -26.47 11.49
CA ALA A 479 1.09 -27.21 12.64
C ALA A 479 1.64 -26.30 13.75
N HIS A 480 2.36 -25.22 13.40
CA HIS A 480 3.08 -24.37 14.35
C HIS A 480 2.35 -23.07 14.72
N LEU A 481 1.57 -22.48 13.81
CA LEU A 481 0.84 -21.22 14.03
C LEU A 481 -0.68 -21.45 14.09
N GLY A 482 -1.40 -20.55 14.76
CA GLY A 482 -2.86 -20.60 14.91
C GLY A 482 -3.36 -20.42 16.34
N PRO A 483 -4.69 -20.44 16.56
CA PRO A 483 -5.30 -20.34 17.89
C PRO A 483 -4.77 -21.42 18.85
N GLY A 484 -4.37 -21.02 20.06
CA GLY A 484 -3.74 -21.90 21.04
C GLY A 484 -2.27 -22.25 20.75
N LYS A 485 -1.65 -21.60 19.75
CA LYS A 485 -0.24 -21.74 19.36
C LYS A 485 0.45 -20.37 19.36
N LYS A 486 1.54 -20.19 18.61
CA LYS A 486 2.29 -18.92 18.53
C LYS A 486 1.50 -17.87 17.72
N PRO A 487 1.19 -16.68 18.29
CA PRO A 487 0.65 -15.56 17.52
C PRO A 487 1.77 -14.89 16.71
N TRP A 488 1.58 -14.79 15.41
CA TRP A 488 2.62 -14.32 14.48
C TRP A 488 2.01 -13.75 13.20
N PHE A 489 2.73 -12.82 12.57
CA PHE A 489 2.45 -12.23 11.28
C PHE A 489 3.79 -11.86 10.61
N ASP A 490 3.84 -11.84 9.28
CA ASP A 490 5.05 -11.46 8.55
C ASP A 490 5.19 -9.94 8.47
N GLY A 491 6.42 -9.41 8.57
CA GLY A 491 6.74 -8.02 8.28
C GLY A 491 6.58 -7.65 6.80
N HIS A 492 6.32 -8.61 5.90
CA HIS A 492 5.87 -8.41 4.52
C HIS A 492 4.74 -9.40 4.17
N GLN A 493 3.55 -8.86 3.95
CA GLN A 493 2.34 -9.60 3.61
C GLN A 493 2.43 -10.27 2.24
N GLU A 494 1.90 -11.48 2.11
CA GLU A 494 1.66 -12.25 0.84
C GLU A 494 1.03 -13.60 1.24
N MET A 495 1.57 -14.21 2.30
CA MET A 495 1.14 -15.50 2.84
C MET A 495 -0.35 -15.57 3.12
N GLU A 496 -0.95 -14.46 3.58
CA GLU A 496 -2.36 -14.37 3.92
C GLU A 496 -3.25 -14.55 2.67
N GLN A 497 -2.91 -13.93 1.53
CA GLN A 497 -3.66 -14.16 0.28
C GLN A 497 -3.33 -15.49 -0.40
N ALA A 498 -2.07 -15.94 -0.32
CA ALA A 498 -1.64 -17.24 -0.86
C ALA A 498 -2.35 -18.41 -0.16
N LEU A 499 -2.46 -18.37 1.18
CA LEU A 499 -3.16 -19.40 1.96
C LEU A 499 -4.67 -19.44 1.68
N VAL A 500 -5.34 -18.31 1.42
CA VAL A 500 -6.76 -18.33 1.02
C VAL A 500 -6.93 -18.85 -0.41
N ARG A 501 -6.10 -18.39 -1.36
CA ARG A 501 -6.11 -18.89 -2.75
C ARG A 501 -5.86 -20.40 -2.80
N PHE A 502 -4.88 -20.89 -2.04
CA PHE A 502 -4.56 -22.32 -1.96
C PHE A 502 -5.61 -23.11 -1.17
N GLY A 503 -6.18 -22.55 -0.10
CA GLY A 503 -7.30 -23.15 0.62
C GLY A 503 -8.52 -23.40 -0.27
N ARG A 504 -8.90 -22.41 -1.10
CA ARG A 504 -9.93 -22.59 -2.13
C ARG A 504 -9.52 -23.67 -3.14
N PHE A 505 -8.32 -23.58 -3.70
CA PHE A 505 -7.83 -24.53 -4.71
C PHE A 505 -7.75 -25.98 -4.19
N VAL A 506 -7.38 -26.20 -2.92
CA VAL A 506 -7.42 -27.51 -2.26
C VAL A 506 -8.86 -27.96 -2.03
N ASN A 507 -9.79 -27.07 -1.69
CA ASN A 507 -11.21 -27.41 -1.63
C ASN A 507 -11.79 -27.77 -3.02
N ASP A 508 -11.31 -27.16 -4.10
CA ASP A 508 -11.76 -27.46 -5.47
C ASP A 508 -11.14 -28.75 -6.02
N VAL A 509 -9.88 -29.05 -5.69
CA VAL A 509 -9.14 -30.24 -6.15
C VAL A 509 -9.40 -31.49 -5.29
N GLU A 510 -9.47 -31.34 -3.96
CA GLU A 510 -9.62 -32.46 -3.02
C GLU A 510 -11.01 -32.59 -2.38
N GLY A 511 -11.82 -31.52 -2.40
CA GLY A 511 -13.14 -31.49 -1.77
C GLY A 511 -13.14 -31.41 -0.24
N HIS A 512 -14.35 -31.53 0.32
CA HIS A 512 -14.61 -31.78 1.75
C HIS A 512 -13.98 -30.82 2.77
N GLY A 513 -13.66 -29.57 2.39
CA GLY A 513 -13.14 -28.56 3.32
C GLY A 513 -11.67 -28.78 3.73
N ARG A 514 -10.90 -29.56 2.98
CA ARG A 514 -9.48 -29.86 3.33
C ARG A 514 -8.57 -28.64 3.31
N GLY A 515 -8.90 -27.61 2.53
CA GLY A 515 -8.20 -26.33 2.50
C GLY A 515 -8.65 -25.33 3.57
N ASP A 516 -9.72 -25.61 4.31
CA ASP A 516 -10.25 -24.70 5.34
C ASP A 516 -9.24 -24.33 6.42
N ALA A 517 -8.32 -25.24 6.74
CA ALA A 517 -7.27 -24.99 7.73
C ALA A 517 -6.32 -23.86 7.28
N TYR A 518 -6.06 -23.76 5.98
CA TYR A 518 -5.23 -22.71 5.38
C TYR A 518 -5.95 -21.36 5.40
N ILE A 519 -7.26 -21.34 5.10
CA ILE A 519 -8.11 -20.13 5.20
C ILE A 519 -8.20 -19.64 6.66
N LYS A 520 -8.36 -20.57 7.62
CA LYS A 520 -8.39 -20.26 9.05
C LYS A 520 -7.04 -19.74 9.56
N LEU A 521 -5.92 -20.27 9.06
CA LEU A 521 -4.60 -19.73 9.35
C LEU A 521 -4.41 -18.34 8.75
N ALA A 522 -4.83 -18.10 7.50
CA ALA A 522 -4.75 -16.79 6.87
C ALA A 522 -5.47 -15.71 7.69
N ARG A 523 -6.70 -15.99 8.17
CA ARG A 523 -7.38 -15.09 9.11
C ARG A 523 -6.57 -14.89 10.39
N PHE A 524 -6.04 -15.95 11.01
CA PHE A 524 -5.24 -15.83 12.23
C PHE A 524 -3.96 -14.98 12.06
N LEU A 525 -3.30 -15.02 10.90
CA LEU A 525 -2.15 -14.17 10.59
C LEU A 525 -2.54 -12.68 10.47
N LEU A 526 -3.72 -12.38 9.89
CA LEU A 526 -4.26 -11.02 9.85
C LEU A 526 -4.71 -10.57 11.25
N ASP A 527 -5.49 -11.38 11.98
CA ASP A 527 -5.98 -11.10 13.33
C ASP A 527 -4.82 -10.91 14.34
N SER A 528 -3.63 -11.46 14.06
CA SER A 528 -2.41 -11.27 14.86
C SER A 528 -1.66 -9.96 14.59
N ARG A 529 -2.01 -9.21 13.53
CA ARG A 529 -1.25 -8.03 13.05
C ARG A 529 -1.61 -6.76 13.83
N GLU A 530 -0.96 -6.58 14.97
CA GLU A 530 -1.02 -5.34 15.77
C GLU A 530 0.31 -5.04 16.50
N GLY A 531 0.41 -3.83 17.07
CA GLY A 531 1.50 -3.40 17.95
C GLY A 531 2.81 -2.95 17.28
N GLY A 532 2.85 -2.87 15.94
CA GLY A 532 4.03 -2.43 15.17
C GLY A 532 3.85 -1.06 14.49
N SER A 533 4.06 -0.97 13.17
CA SER A 533 4.24 0.32 12.46
C SER A 533 3.26 0.56 11.30
N GLU A 534 3.30 1.76 10.72
CA GLU A 534 2.58 2.04 9.47
C GLU A 534 3.25 1.37 8.25
N TYR A 535 4.59 1.20 8.25
CA TYR A 535 5.36 0.66 7.13
C TYR A 535 4.94 -0.77 6.73
N ASP A 536 4.68 -1.61 7.73
CA ASP A 536 4.20 -3.01 7.63
C ASP A 536 2.72 -3.19 8.03
N GLN A 537 1.98 -2.07 8.12
CA GLN A 537 0.55 -2.01 8.43
C GLN A 537 0.16 -2.80 9.69
N SER A 538 0.99 -2.74 10.73
CA SER A 538 0.77 -3.39 12.04
C SER A 538 0.59 -2.40 13.21
N HIS A 539 0.61 -1.10 12.95
CA HIS A 539 0.24 -0.03 13.90
C HIS A 539 -1.16 -0.18 14.53
N LEU A 540 -2.10 -0.85 13.85
CA LEU A 540 -3.48 -1.07 14.29
C LEU A 540 -3.99 -2.45 13.81
N PRO A 541 -4.93 -3.10 14.52
CA PRO A 541 -5.62 -4.29 14.02
C PRO A 541 -6.32 -4.05 12.67
N PRO A 542 -6.45 -5.07 11.80
CA PRO A 542 -6.94 -4.88 10.42
C PRO A 542 -8.29 -4.15 10.31
N GLU A 543 -9.26 -4.48 11.17
CA GLU A 543 -10.62 -3.91 11.20
C GLU A 543 -10.66 -2.41 11.57
N GLN A 544 -9.54 -1.88 12.08
CA GLN A 544 -9.41 -0.51 12.57
C GLN A 544 -8.57 0.39 11.64
N GLN A 545 -8.07 -0.15 10.52
CA GLN A 545 -7.33 0.61 9.51
C GLN A 545 -8.29 1.19 8.46
N TYR A 546 -8.20 2.51 8.24
CA TYR A 546 -9.14 3.25 7.38
C TYR A 546 -8.47 4.10 6.29
N GLU A 547 -7.15 4.27 6.31
CA GLU A 547 -6.36 4.95 5.27
C GLU A 547 -5.17 4.09 4.84
N ALA A 548 -4.79 4.16 3.56
CA ALA A 548 -3.67 3.40 3.03
C ALA A 548 -2.33 4.06 3.43
N VAL A 549 -1.51 3.37 4.22
CA VAL A 549 -0.27 3.91 4.82
C VAL A 549 0.91 2.95 4.62
N GLY A 550 2.14 3.48 4.77
CA GLY A 550 3.37 2.71 4.67
C GLY A 550 3.68 2.17 3.27
N HIS A 551 4.48 1.11 3.22
CA HIS A 551 5.04 0.53 1.99
C HIS A 551 3.95 0.02 1.04
N ALA A 552 4.01 0.39 -0.24
CA ALA A 552 2.88 0.21 -1.16
C ALA A 552 2.53 -1.26 -1.44
N VAL A 553 3.53 -2.15 -1.66
CA VAL A 553 3.30 -3.59 -1.92
C VAL A 553 2.67 -4.30 -0.71
N ARG A 554 3.34 -4.24 0.45
CA ARG A 554 2.86 -4.71 1.75
C ARG A 554 1.39 -4.37 1.97
N ALA A 555 1.05 -3.09 1.82
CA ALA A 555 -0.32 -2.58 1.91
C ALA A 555 -1.28 -3.26 0.90
N VAL A 556 -1.01 -3.28 -0.40
CA VAL A 556 -1.97 -3.87 -1.36
C VAL A 556 -2.08 -5.40 -1.26
N TYR A 557 -1.02 -6.11 -0.88
CA TYR A 557 -1.05 -7.55 -0.61
C TYR A 557 -1.83 -7.86 0.68
N PHE A 558 -1.66 -7.05 1.73
CA PHE A 558 -2.46 -7.09 2.96
C PHE A 558 -3.94 -6.86 2.67
N TYR A 559 -4.29 -5.80 1.92
CA TYR A 559 -5.69 -5.50 1.59
C TYR A 559 -6.32 -6.57 0.69
N SER A 560 -5.54 -7.21 -0.20
CA SER A 560 -5.99 -8.39 -0.96
C SER A 560 -6.30 -9.59 -0.04
N GLY A 561 -5.45 -9.87 0.95
CA GLY A 561 -5.69 -10.91 1.97
C GLY A 561 -6.90 -10.59 2.87
N MET A 562 -7.05 -9.34 3.29
CA MET A 562 -8.22 -8.87 4.04
C MET A 562 -9.50 -8.99 3.21
N ALA A 563 -9.49 -8.64 1.93
CA ALA A 563 -10.64 -8.77 1.03
C ALA A 563 -11.02 -10.24 0.81
N ASP A 564 -10.03 -11.13 0.75
CA ASP A 564 -10.26 -12.58 0.69
C ASP A 564 -10.94 -13.11 1.95
N ILE A 565 -10.45 -12.77 3.15
CA ILE A 565 -11.10 -13.18 4.42
C ILE A 565 -12.48 -12.53 4.59
N ALA A 566 -12.64 -11.26 4.21
CA ALA A 566 -13.91 -10.54 4.17
C ALA A 566 -14.97 -11.24 3.29
N ALA A 567 -14.53 -11.89 2.21
CA ALA A 567 -15.37 -12.65 1.29
C ALA A 567 -15.67 -14.09 1.78
N GLU A 568 -14.67 -14.81 2.30
CA GLU A 568 -14.87 -16.19 2.79
C GLU A 568 -15.68 -16.27 4.09
N THR A 569 -15.55 -15.28 4.98
CA THR A 569 -16.18 -15.29 6.31
C THR A 569 -17.47 -14.49 6.40
N GLY A 570 -17.75 -13.63 5.42
CA GLY A 570 -18.88 -12.69 5.45
C GLY A 570 -18.77 -11.57 6.49
N ASP A 571 -17.62 -11.45 7.16
CA ASP A 571 -17.38 -10.58 8.31
C ASP A 571 -17.49 -9.09 7.93
N ARG A 572 -18.41 -8.38 8.60
CA ARG A 572 -18.78 -6.99 8.25
C ARG A 572 -17.75 -5.96 8.71
N ASP A 573 -16.91 -6.29 9.67
CA ASP A 573 -15.94 -5.35 10.24
C ASP A 573 -14.67 -5.35 9.37
N TYR A 574 -14.23 -6.55 8.96
CA TYR A 574 -13.28 -6.74 7.86
C TYR A 574 -13.74 -6.07 6.55
N GLN A 575 -14.99 -6.28 6.12
CA GLN A 575 -15.54 -5.64 4.91
C GLN A 575 -15.57 -4.10 5.02
N SER A 576 -15.79 -3.57 6.22
CA SER A 576 -15.81 -2.12 6.47
C SER A 576 -14.41 -1.50 6.34
N ALA A 577 -13.40 -2.11 6.96
CA ALA A 577 -12.00 -1.67 6.80
C ALA A 577 -11.53 -1.78 5.35
N VAL A 578 -11.77 -2.93 4.70
CA VAL A 578 -11.45 -3.17 3.28
C VAL A 578 -12.06 -2.11 2.35
N MET A 579 -13.34 -1.76 2.55
CA MET A 579 -13.99 -0.71 1.77
C MET A 579 -13.38 0.68 2.03
N SER A 580 -13.02 1.00 3.27
CA SER A 580 -12.37 2.29 3.60
C SER A 580 -10.96 2.41 3.03
N LEU A 581 -10.18 1.33 3.10
CA LEU A 581 -8.81 1.29 2.57
C LEU A 581 -8.83 1.45 1.04
N TRP A 582 -9.83 0.85 0.38
CA TRP A 582 -10.08 1.08 -1.04
C TRP A 582 -10.54 2.52 -1.34
N ASP A 583 -11.51 3.08 -0.61
CA ASP A 583 -11.97 4.47 -0.81
C ASP A 583 -10.82 5.47 -0.61
N ASN A 584 -10.09 5.36 0.50
CA ASN A 584 -8.96 6.25 0.77
C ASN A 584 -7.90 6.18 -0.34
N MET A 585 -7.51 4.96 -0.75
CA MET A 585 -6.52 4.78 -1.80
C MET A 585 -7.01 5.34 -3.14
N VAL A 586 -8.18 4.92 -3.62
CA VAL A 586 -8.70 5.30 -4.95
C VAL A 586 -9.10 6.77 -5.03
N ASN A 587 -9.67 7.33 -3.96
CA ASN A 587 -10.18 8.71 -3.94
C ASN A 587 -9.22 9.74 -3.34
N ARG A 588 -8.03 9.33 -2.85
CA ARG A 588 -7.03 10.24 -2.26
C ARG A 588 -5.57 9.93 -2.58
N LYS A 589 -5.20 8.70 -2.97
CA LYS A 589 -3.79 8.25 -3.10
C LYS A 589 -3.47 7.39 -4.35
N TYR A 590 -4.28 7.48 -5.40
CA TYR A 590 -4.17 6.69 -6.64
C TYR A 590 -3.83 7.61 -7.82
N TYR A 591 -2.82 7.24 -8.61
CA TYR A 591 -2.36 8.04 -9.75
C TYR A 591 -3.21 7.80 -11.01
N VAL A 592 -3.31 8.79 -11.90
CA VAL A 592 -4.08 8.71 -13.17
C VAL A 592 -3.63 7.56 -14.08
N THR A 593 -2.38 7.10 -13.95
CA THR A 593 -1.79 5.95 -14.65
C THR A 593 -2.10 4.60 -13.99
N GLY A 594 -2.89 4.59 -12.92
CA GLY A 594 -3.23 3.42 -12.11
C GLY A 594 -2.14 2.94 -11.15
N GLY A 595 -1.05 3.71 -10.96
CA GLY A 595 -0.02 3.41 -9.95
C GLY A 595 -0.38 3.87 -8.54
N VAL A 596 0.29 3.32 -7.53
CA VAL A 596 0.16 3.69 -6.10
C VAL A 596 1.52 3.75 -5.40
N GLY A 597 1.61 4.49 -4.30
CA GLY A 597 2.86 4.81 -3.61
C GLY A 597 3.56 6.03 -4.22
N SER A 598 3.55 7.15 -3.50
CA SER A 598 4.20 8.38 -3.94
C SER A 598 5.71 8.39 -3.69
N GLY A 599 6.18 7.63 -2.70
CA GLY A 599 7.56 7.64 -2.23
C GLY A 599 7.88 8.83 -1.32
N ASP A 600 6.87 9.44 -0.70
CA ASP A 600 7.04 10.36 0.44
C ASP A 600 7.29 9.61 1.76
N THR A 601 7.04 8.29 1.74
CA THR A 601 7.45 7.28 2.73
C THR A 601 8.21 6.17 2.01
N SER A 602 8.94 5.32 2.75
CA SER A 602 9.79 4.27 2.15
C SER A 602 8.98 3.30 1.26
N GLU A 603 9.22 3.38 -0.06
CA GLU A 603 8.50 2.68 -1.13
C GLU A 603 6.95 2.82 -1.06
N GLY A 604 6.47 3.89 -0.43
CA GLY A 604 5.16 3.90 0.22
C GLY A 604 4.20 5.03 -0.13
N PHE A 605 3.03 4.95 0.51
CA PHE A 605 1.98 5.97 0.47
C PHE A 605 2.39 7.19 1.30
N GLY A 606 2.31 8.38 0.70
CA GLY A 606 2.32 9.65 1.42
C GLY A 606 0.93 10.01 2.00
N GLY A 607 0.78 11.28 2.38
CA GLY A 607 -0.50 11.84 2.82
C GLY A 607 -1.58 11.86 1.72
N ASN A 608 -2.83 12.12 2.11
CA ASN A 608 -3.93 12.29 1.15
C ASN A 608 -3.60 13.42 0.15
N TYR A 609 -3.81 13.16 -1.14
CA TYR A 609 -3.51 14.05 -2.27
C TYR A 609 -2.01 14.35 -2.53
N ALA A 610 -1.08 13.69 -1.83
CA ALA A 610 0.37 13.81 -2.02
C ALA A 610 0.87 13.06 -3.29
N LEU A 611 0.29 13.37 -4.44
CA LEU A 611 0.53 12.66 -5.71
C LEU A 611 1.56 13.41 -6.57
N ARG A 612 2.81 13.45 -6.09
CA ARG A 612 3.94 14.07 -6.81
C ARG A 612 4.26 13.34 -8.12
N ASN A 613 4.65 14.07 -9.17
CA ASN A 613 4.88 13.47 -10.51
C ASN A 613 6.14 12.57 -10.56
N ASN A 614 7.17 12.85 -9.76
CA ASN A 614 8.28 11.92 -9.51
C ASN A 614 7.85 10.86 -8.48
N ALA A 615 6.83 10.08 -8.86
CA ALA A 615 6.19 9.07 -8.04
C ALA A 615 7.07 7.83 -7.87
N TYR A 616 6.82 7.05 -6.81
CA TYR A 616 7.41 5.73 -6.69
C TYR A 616 6.71 4.74 -7.63
N CYS A 617 5.39 4.55 -7.49
CA CYS A 617 4.56 3.74 -8.38
C CYS A 617 5.23 2.41 -8.76
N GLU A 618 5.60 1.62 -7.75
CA GLU A 618 6.40 0.41 -7.96
C GLU A 618 5.65 -0.58 -8.86
N SER A 619 6.37 -1.30 -9.71
CA SER A 619 5.76 -2.31 -10.58
C SER A 619 5.12 -3.45 -9.77
N CYS A 620 5.68 -3.88 -8.63
CA CYS A 620 4.98 -4.81 -7.72
C CYS A 620 3.71 -4.21 -7.11
N SER A 621 3.73 -2.92 -6.73
CA SER A 621 2.55 -2.27 -6.14
C SER A 621 1.40 -2.22 -7.14
N SER A 622 1.72 -2.07 -8.43
CA SER A 622 0.77 -2.13 -9.54
C SER A 622 0.21 -3.56 -9.72
N CYS A 623 1.03 -4.60 -9.56
CA CYS A 623 0.58 -6.00 -9.57
C CYS A 623 -0.38 -6.30 -8.39
N GLY A 624 0.03 -5.96 -7.16
CA GLY A 624 -0.79 -6.19 -5.97
C GLY A 624 -2.08 -5.38 -5.93
N LEU A 625 -2.08 -4.18 -6.52
CA LEU A 625 -3.28 -3.38 -6.69
C LEU A 625 -4.30 -4.04 -7.62
N ILE A 626 -3.85 -4.65 -8.73
CA ILE A 626 -4.70 -5.48 -9.60
C ILE A 626 -5.28 -6.65 -8.80
N PHE A 627 -4.48 -7.34 -7.97
CA PHE A 627 -4.97 -8.45 -7.14
C PHE A 627 -6.06 -8.00 -6.16
N PHE A 628 -5.83 -6.92 -5.41
CA PHE A 628 -6.80 -6.39 -4.45
C PHE A 628 -8.10 -5.94 -5.11
N GLN A 629 -8.01 -5.20 -6.22
CA GLN A 629 -9.19 -4.78 -7.00
C GLN A 629 -9.93 -5.99 -7.61
N TYR A 630 -9.21 -7.03 -8.03
CA TYR A 630 -9.81 -8.29 -8.46
C TYR A 630 -10.57 -9.00 -7.33
N LYS A 631 -10.03 -9.05 -6.09
CA LYS A 631 -10.77 -9.60 -4.94
C LYS A 631 -12.05 -8.80 -4.63
N LEU A 632 -12.00 -7.48 -4.77
CA LEU A 632 -13.18 -6.62 -4.63
C LEU A 632 -14.21 -6.86 -5.74
N ASN A 633 -13.78 -7.09 -6.98
CA ASN A 633 -14.68 -7.51 -8.06
C ASN A 633 -15.37 -8.85 -7.74
N LEU A 634 -14.62 -9.85 -7.26
CA LEU A 634 -15.17 -11.13 -6.82
C LEU A 634 -16.17 -10.96 -5.67
N ALA A 635 -15.87 -10.14 -4.67
CA ALA A 635 -16.74 -9.95 -3.50
C ALA A 635 -18.01 -9.15 -3.83
N TYR A 636 -17.90 -8.02 -4.53
CA TYR A 636 -19.00 -7.07 -4.72
C TYR A 636 -19.78 -7.26 -6.04
N HIS A 637 -19.25 -8.01 -7.00
CA HIS A 637 -19.83 -8.25 -8.33
C HIS A 637 -20.00 -6.94 -9.13
N ASP A 638 -19.06 -6.00 -8.98
CA ASP A 638 -19.16 -4.62 -9.47
C ASP A 638 -18.04 -4.30 -10.46
N ALA A 639 -18.41 -3.82 -11.65
CA ALA A 639 -17.51 -3.54 -12.75
C ALA A 639 -16.54 -2.38 -12.46
N LYS A 640 -16.84 -1.49 -11.51
CA LYS A 640 -15.97 -0.34 -11.19
C LYS A 640 -14.56 -0.75 -10.75
N TYR A 641 -14.43 -1.93 -10.15
CA TYR A 641 -13.15 -2.53 -9.77
C TYR A 641 -12.36 -3.05 -10.99
N ALA A 642 -13.07 -3.57 -12.01
CA ALA A 642 -12.46 -3.98 -13.28
C ALA A 642 -12.09 -2.79 -14.19
N ASP A 643 -12.84 -1.67 -14.12
CA ASP A 643 -12.43 -0.38 -14.72
C ASP A 643 -11.08 0.09 -14.17
N LEU A 644 -10.85 -0.03 -12.85
CA LEU A 644 -9.56 0.35 -12.24
C LEU A 644 -8.43 -0.62 -12.59
N TYR A 645 -8.65 -1.94 -12.54
CA TYR A 645 -7.55 -2.86 -12.83
C TYR A 645 -7.21 -2.91 -14.32
N GLU A 646 -8.15 -2.62 -15.22
CA GLU A 646 -7.86 -2.27 -16.61
C GLU A 646 -6.94 -1.04 -16.69
N GLU A 647 -7.25 0.03 -15.96
CA GLU A 647 -6.47 1.27 -15.97
C GLU A 647 -5.03 1.08 -15.44
N THR A 648 -4.84 0.37 -14.32
CA THR A 648 -3.51 0.00 -13.80
C THR A 648 -2.75 -0.92 -14.77
N MET A 649 -3.43 -1.92 -15.34
CA MET A 649 -2.82 -2.91 -16.21
C MET A 649 -2.33 -2.29 -17.53
N TYR A 650 -3.18 -1.55 -18.24
CA TYR A 650 -2.87 -0.99 -19.56
C TYR A 650 -1.89 0.20 -19.53
N ASN A 651 -1.60 0.78 -18.36
CA ASN A 651 -0.77 1.99 -18.23
C ASN A 651 0.49 1.79 -17.39
N ALA A 652 0.36 1.63 -16.07
CA ALA A 652 1.50 1.47 -15.17
C ALA A 652 2.21 0.13 -15.43
N LEU A 653 1.47 -0.98 -15.40
CA LEU A 653 2.08 -2.31 -15.47
C LEU A 653 2.57 -2.69 -16.88
N LEU A 654 1.78 -2.45 -17.94
CA LEU A 654 2.22 -2.77 -19.31
C LEU A 654 3.45 -1.96 -19.76
N GLY A 655 3.65 -0.78 -19.15
CA GLY A 655 4.82 0.09 -19.37
C GLY A 655 6.01 -0.17 -18.45
N ALA A 656 5.86 -1.07 -17.47
CA ALA A 656 6.91 -1.47 -16.56
C ALA A 656 8.03 -2.27 -17.25
N THR A 657 7.79 -2.80 -18.44
CA THR A 657 8.83 -3.37 -19.34
C THR A 657 8.92 -2.56 -20.62
N ASP A 658 10.11 -2.46 -21.21
CA ASP A 658 10.26 -1.92 -22.57
C ASP A 658 9.47 -2.74 -23.61
N LEU A 659 9.34 -2.23 -24.84
CA LEU A 659 8.56 -2.91 -25.89
C LEU A 659 9.19 -4.24 -26.35
N ALA A 660 10.50 -4.41 -26.19
CA ALA A 660 11.24 -5.60 -26.58
C ALA A 660 11.23 -6.72 -25.52
N GLY A 661 10.96 -6.41 -24.26
CA GLY A 661 11.15 -7.33 -23.13
C GLY A 661 12.61 -7.45 -22.67
N THR A 662 13.42 -6.39 -22.81
CA THR A 662 14.87 -6.43 -22.52
C THR A 662 15.31 -5.63 -21.28
N SER A 663 14.43 -4.80 -20.73
CA SER A 663 14.66 -3.96 -19.56
C SER A 663 13.34 -3.58 -18.90
N PHE A 664 13.40 -3.23 -17.62
CA PHE A 664 12.21 -2.95 -16.81
C PHE A 664 12.39 -1.72 -15.90
N CYS A 665 11.26 -1.14 -15.50
CA CYS A 665 11.13 -0.07 -14.53
C CYS A 665 10.82 -0.66 -13.15
N TYR A 666 11.61 -0.34 -12.13
CA TYR A 666 11.21 -0.59 -10.74
C TYR A 666 10.12 0.41 -10.33
N THR A 667 10.41 1.71 -10.52
CA THR A 667 9.48 2.84 -10.29
C THR A 667 8.80 3.31 -11.57
N ASN A 668 7.55 3.77 -11.50
CA ASN A 668 6.79 4.29 -12.65
C ASN A 668 6.34 5.76 -12.44
N PRO A 669 7.28 6.73 -12.42
CA PRO A 669 6.93 8.14 -12.34
C PRO A 669 6.16 8.64 -13.59
N LEU A 670 5.51 9.79 -13.42
CA LEU A 670 4.72 10.48 -14.45
C LEU A 670 5.53 11.58 -15.17
N VAL A 671 6.82 11.69 -14.84
CA VAL A 671 7.85 12.45 -15.54
C VAL A 671 9.07 11.53 -15.70
N ASP A 672 9.53 11.37 -16.94
CA ASP A 672 10.55 10.39 -17.33
C ASP A 672 10.27 8.95 -16.81
N THR A 673 11.25 8.06 -16.87
CA THR A 673 11.35 6.83 -16.07
C THR A 673 12.76 6.23 -16.27
N GLU A 674 13.26 5.46 -15.31
CA GLU A 674 14.50 4.71 -15.45
C GLU A 674 14.22 3.26 -15.87
N ARG A 675 15.13 2.64 -16.63
CA ARG A 675 15.09 1.22 -16.98
C ARG A 675 16.43 0.55 -16.74
N ALA A 676 16.40 -0.62 -16.11
CA ALA A 676 17.54 -1.47 -15.84
C ALA A 676 17.30 -2.90 -16.34
N ARG A 677 18.35 -3.72 -16.41
CA ARG A 677 18.25 -5.15 -16.73
C ARG A 677 17.90 -5.99 -15.50
N TRP A 678 18.35 -5.58 -14.32
CA TRP A 678 18.14 -6.23 -13.02
C TRP A 678 18.09 -5.19 -11.89
N HIS A 679 18.03 -5.64 -10.63
CA HIS A 679 17.92 -4.78 -9.46
C HIS A 679 18.63 -5.39 -8.25
N THR A 680 18.97 -4.59 -7.25
CA THR A 680 19.48 -5.10 -5.96
C THR A 680 18.42 -5.94 -5.23
N CYS A 681 17.17 -5.48 -5.27
CA CYS A 681 15.97 -6.23 -4.88
C CYS A 681 15.14 -6.52 -6.14
N PRO A 682 15.31 -7.65 -6.84
CA PRO A 682 14.58 -7.94 -8.08
C PRO A 682 13.13 -8.42 -7.86
N CYS A 683 12.42 -7.91 -6.85
CA CYS A 683 11.04 -8.28 -6.52
C CYS A 683 10.05 -8.12 -7.69
N CYS A 684 10.29 -7.16 -8.58
CA CYS A 684 9.44 -6.85 -9.73
C CYS A 684 9.55 -7.87 -10.88
N VAL A 685 10.69 -8.57 -11.01
CA VAL A 685 11.09 -9.14 -12.32
C VAL A 685 10.22 -10.31 -12.76
N GLY A 686 9.80 -11.18 -11.84
CA GLY A 686 8.81 -12.23 -12.07
C GLY A 686 7.37 -11.77 -11.79
N ASN A 687 7.19 -10.77 -10.93
CA ASN A 687 5.86 -10.26 -10.56
C ASN A 687 5.13 -9.61 -11.76
N ILE A 688 5.86 -8.92 -12.65
CA ILE A 688 5.32 -8.34 -13.89
C ILE A 688 4.79 -9.43 -14.85
N PRO A 689 5.61 -10.40 -15.34
CA PRO A 689 5.15 -11.42 -16.27
C PRO A 689 4.06 -12.33 -15.71
N ARG A 690 4.11 -12.77 -14.42
CA ARG A 690 3.01 -13.56 -13.84
C ARG A 690 1.68 -12.82 -13.94
N THR A 691 1.68 -11.52 -13.60
CA THR A 691 0.47 -10.71 -13.59
C THR A 691 -0.04 -10.45 -15.01
N LEU A 692 0.81 -10.06 -15.95
CA LEU A 692 0.39 -9.77 -17.33
C LEU A 692 -0.05 -11.02 -18.12
N LEU A 693 0.47 -12.21 -17.79
CA LEU A 693 0.14 -13.46 -18.49
C LEU A 693 -1.00 -14.27 -17.83
N MET A 694 -1.46 -13.93 -16.62
CA MET A 694 -2.69 -14.48 -15.98
C MET A 694 -4.00 -13.96 -16.64
N MET A 695 -3.96 -13.68 -17.94
CA MET A 695 -5.03 -13.03 -18.69
C MET A 695 -6.41 -13.69 -18.54
N PRO A 696 -6.59 -15.03 -18.55
CA PRO A 696 -7.90 -15.65 -18.31
C PRO A 696 -8.52 -15.27 -16.96
N THR A 697 -7.70 -15.22 -15.89
CA THR A 697 -8.13 -14.87 -14.53
C THR A 697 -8.66 -13.43 -14.44
N TRP A 698 -8.04 -12.49 -15.15
CA TRP A 698 -8.50 -11.09 -15.18
C TRP A 698 -9.65 -10.84 -16.17
N THR A 699 -9.79 -11.68 -17.19
CA THR A 699 -10.77 -11.51 -18.26
C THR A 699 -12.15 -12.03 -17.89
N TYR A 700 -12.23 -13.12 -17.12
CA TYR A 700 -13.50 -13.77 -16.78
C TYR A 700 -13.59 -14.19 -15.31
N VAL A 701 -14.80 -14.11 -14.74
CA VAL A 701 -15.16 -14.68 -13.43
C VAL A 701 -16.56 -15.30 -13.51
N LYS A 702 -16.81 -16.36 -12.74
CA LYS A 702 -18.07 -17.14 -12.76
C LYS A 702 -19.01 -16.69 -11.62
N GLY A 703 -20.31 -16.75 -11.86
CA GLY A 703 -21.34 -16.73 -10.82
C GLY A 703 -22.12 -18.04 -10.80
N ASP A 704 -22.95 -18.26 -9.76
CA ASP A 704 -23.86 -19.43 -9.65
C ASP A 704 -24.72 -19.66 -10.91
N ASP A 705 -25.05 -18.58 -11.64
CA ASP A 705 -26.01 -18.55 -12.75
C ASP A 705 -25.41 -18.14 -14.11
N GLY A 706 -24.08 -18.01 -14.22
CA GLY A 706 -23.45 -17.53 -15.45
C GLY A 706 -22.03 -17.01 -15.36
N LEU A 707 -21.66 -16.16 -16.31
CA LEU A 707 -20.29 -15.70 -16.56
C LEU A 707 -20.23 -14.17 -16.68
N TYR A 708 -19.20 -13.57 -16.07
CA TYR A 708 -18.87 -12.15 -16.21
C TYR A 708 -17.68 -11.98 -17.16
N VAL A 709 -17.75 -10.98 -18.02
CA VAL A 709 -16.67 -10.57 -18.93
C VAL A 709 -16.12 -9.22 -18.48
N ASN A 710 -14.91 -9.24 -17.94
CA ASN A 710 -14.25 -8.09 -17.33
C ASN A 710 -13.28 -7.39 -18.30
N LEU A 711 -12.51 -8.11 -19.11
CA LEU A 711 -11.56 -7.50 -20.05
C LEU A 711 -11.94 -7.77 -21.52
N PHE A 712 -11.52 -6.83 -22.37
CA PHE A 712 -11.71 -6.88 -23.82
C PHE A 712 -10.38 -7.15 -24.49
N VAL A 713 -10.10 -8.43 -24.74
CA VAL A 713 -8.84 -8.90 -25.32
C VAL A 713 -9.15 -10.00 -26.31
N GLY A 714 -8.83 -9.75 -27.59
CA GLY A 714 -8.94 -10.76 -28.64
C GLY A 714 -8.19 -12.03 -28.26
N SER A 715 -8.90 -13.14 -28.07
CA SER A 715 -8.40 -14.34 -27.40
C SER A 715 -9.35 -15.52 -27.58
N ARG A 716 -8.88 -16.73 -27.28
CA ARG A 716 -9.69 -17.95 -27.15
C ARG A 716 -9.35 -18.62 -25.83
N ILE A 717 -10.32 -18.65 -24.91
CA ILE A 717 -10.15 -19.06 -23.51
C ILE A 717 -11.22 -20.07 -23.14
N GLN A 718 -10.82 -21.18 -22.52
CA GLN A 718 -11.74 -22.09 -21.84
C GLN A 718 -12.04 -21.53 -20.44
N VAL A 719 -13.30 -21.27 -20.10
CA VAL A 719 -13.68 -20.70 -18.78
C VAL A 719 -14.09 -21.75 -17.76
N GLY A 720 -14.04 -23.04 -18.14
CA GLY A 720 -14.48 -24.16 -17.33
C GLY A 720 -16.00 -24.32 -17.34
N GLU A 721 -16.53 -24.91 -16.25
CA GLU A 721 -17.97 -25.14 -16.07
C GLU A 721 -18.74 -23.83 -15.84
N VAL A 722 -19.75 -23.57 -16.68
CA VAL A 722 -20.76 -22.52 -16.50
C VAL A 722 -22.14 -23.16 -16.65
N ALA A 723 -22.98 -23.09 -15.62
CA ALA A 723 -24.30 -23.74 -15.58
C ALA A 723 -24.29 -25.26 -15.94
N GLY A 724 -23.23 -25.98 -15.57
CA GLY A 724 -23.11 -27.43 -15.81
C GLY A 724 -22.88 -27.79 -17.28
N THR A 725 -22.06 -27.01 -17.97
CA THR A 725 -21.37 -27.37 -19.21
C THR A 725 -20.01 -26.66 -19.25
N PRO A 726 -18.96 -27.28 -19.82
CA PRO A 726 -17.78 -26.54 -20.28
C PRO A 726 -18.18 -25.44 -21.27
N VAL A 727 -17.52 -24.29 -21.20
CA VAL A 727 -17.68 -23.18 -22.15
C VAL A 727 -16.33 -22.66 -22.64
N GLU A 728 -16.18 -22.55 -23.96
CA GLU A 728 -15.13 -21.75 -24.59
C GLU A 728 -15.67 -20.35 -24.92
N MET A 729 -14.85 -19.33 -24.70
CA MET A 729 -15.13 -17.94 -25.05
C MET A 729 -14.09 -17.47 -26.07
N VAL A 730 -14.55 -16.99 -27.22
CA VAL A 730 -13.70 -16.38 -28.26
C VAL A 730 -14.02 -14.90 -28.34
N GLN A 731 -13.03 -14.04 -28.15
CA GLN A 731 -13.16 -12.60 -28.42
C GLN A 731 -12.41 -12.22 -29.70
N GLU A 732 -13.02 -11.36 -30.51
CA GLU A 732 -12.42 -10.71 -31.68
C GLU A 732 -12.49 -9.20 -31.46
N THR A 733 -11.35 -8.53 -31.25
CA THR A 733 -11.31 -7.07 -31.04
C THR A 733 -9.92 -6.45 -31.26
N ASP A 734 -9.92 -5.22 -31.78
CA ASP A 734 -8.79 -4.30 -31.83
C ASP A 734 -8.64 -3.44 -30.55
N TYR A 735 -9.44 -3.68 -29.50
CA TYR A 735 -9.31 -2.96 -28.23
C TYR A 735 -7.87 -3.10 -27.67
N PRO A 736 -7.20 -2.01 -27.25
CA PRO A 736 -7.75 -0.70 -26.86
C PRO A 736 -7.83 0.34 -27.99
N TRP A 737 -7.55 -0.01 -29.24
CA TRP A 737 -7.48 0.94 -30.36
C TRP A 737 -8.84 1.27 -30.98
N LYS A 738 -9.80 0.35 -30.89
CA LYS A 738 -11.18 0.51 -31.36
C LYS A 738 -12.15 0.00 -30.29
N GLY A 739 -13.37 0.52 -30.30
CA GLY A 739 -14.40 0.12 -29.34
C GLY A 739 -15.20 -1.14 -29.72
N ALA A 740 -15.06 -1.63 -30.95
CA ALA A 740 -15.80 -2.80 -31.43
C ALA A 740 -15.24 -4.10 -30.83
N VAL A 741 -16.13 -4.91 -30.24
CA VAL A 741 -15.82 -6.23 -29.68
C VAL A 741 -16.87 -7.22 -30.16
N ALA A 742 -16.43 -8.35 -30.70
CA ALA A 742 -17.24 -9.53 -30.92
C ALA A 742 -16.86 -10.60 -29.88
N ILE A 743 -17.86 -11.30 -29.33
CA ILE A 743 -17.70 -12.39 -28.36
C ILE A 743 -18.54 -13.57 -28.84
N THR A 744 -17.89 -14.67 -29.23
CA THR A 744 -18.57 -15.92 -29.58
C THR A 744 -18.58 -16.83 -28.35
N VAL A 745 -19.76 -17.35 -28.03
CA VAL A 745 -20.02 -18.21 -26.87
C VAL A 745 -20.12 -19.66 -27.37
N ASN A 746 -19.22 -20.52 -26.90
CA ASN A 746 -19.10 -21.92 -27.33
C ASN A 746 -19.32 -22.88 -26.15
N PRO A 747 -20.55 -23.03 -25.63
CA PRO A 747 -20.85 -24.06 -24.64
C PRO A 747 -20.86 -25.45 -25.31
N GLN A 748 -20.34 -26.46 -24.60
CA GLN A 748 -20.31 -27.84 -25.11
C GLN A 748 -21.72 -28.41 -25.28
N GLU A 749 -22.63 -28.12 -24.35
CA GLU A 749 -24.06 -28.41 -24.47
C GLU A 749 -24.88 -27.11 -24.43
N THR A 750 -26.07 -27.11 -25.05
CA THR A 750 -27.00 -25.98 -24.89
C THR A 750 -27.43 -25.84 -23.43
N ARG A 751 -27.25 -24.64 -22.88
CA ARG A 751 -27.62 -24.27 -21.50
C ARG A 751 -28.17 -22.85 -21.45
N ARG A 752 -29.00 -22.56 -20.45
CA ARG A 752 -29.49 -21.22 -20.16
C ARG A 752 -28.69 -20.62 -19.00
N PHE A 753 -28.01 -19.50 -19.27
CA PHE A 753 -27.21 -18.78 -18.26
C PHE A 753 -27.11 -17.28 -18.57
N ALA A 754 -26.71 -16.50 -17.58
CA ALA A 754 -26.45 -15.07 -17.71
C ALA A 754 -25.03 -14.80 -18.23
N LEU A 755 -24.89 -14.03 -19.31
CA LEU A 755 -23.63 -13.41 -19.70
C LEU A 755 -23.66 -11.93 -19.27
N ARG A 756 -22.67 -11.51 -18.49
CA ARG A 756 -22.58 -10.19 -17.87
C ARG A 756 -21.35 -9.45 -18.40
N ILE A 757 -21.53 -8.57 -19.37
CA ILE A 757 -20.41 -7.91 -20.07
C ILE A 757 -20.17 -6.53 -19.46
N ARG A 758 -18.92 -6.21 -19.05
CA ARG A 758 -18.61 -4.90 -18.47
C ARG A 758 -19.00 -3.77 -19.43
N VAL A 759 -19.53 -2.69 -18.86
CA VAL A 759 -19.84 -1.44 -19.55
C VAL A 759 -18.96 -0.36 -18.92
N PRO A 760 -17.77 -0.06 -19.49
CA PRO A 760 -16.81 0.84 -18.87
C PRO A 760 -17.39 2.23 -18.65
N GLN A 761 -17.18 2.78 -17.46
CA GLN A 761 -17.60 4.13 -17.08
C GLN A 761 -16.40 5.05 -16.85
N ARG A 762 -15.25 4.49 -16.44
CA ARG A 762 -13.95 5.17 -16.24
C ARG A 762 -14.04 6.44 -15.35
N LYS A 763 -14.94 6.38 -14.35
CA LYS A 763 -15.25 7.43 -13.36
C LYS A 763 -15.09 6.95 -11.91
N THR A 764 -14.40 5.83 -11.68
CA THR A 764 -14.35 5.18 -10.36
C THR A 764 -13.62 5.99 -9.29
N SER A 765 -12.57 6.75 -9.68
CA SER A 765 -11.88 7.67 -8.78
C SER A 765 -12.44 9.09 -8.93
N VAL A 766 -12.75 9.74 -7.81
CA VAL A 766 -13.17 11.15 -7.78
C VAL A 766 -11.99 12.13 -7.97
N LEU A 767 -10.75 11.64 -8.02
CA LEU A 767 -9.56 12.47 -8.20
C LEU A 767 -9.45 13.08 -9.59
N TYR A 768 -10.12 12.50 -10.59
CA TYR A 768 -9.90 12.79 -12.00
C TYR A 768 -11.20 13.04 -12.75
N HIS A 769 -11.30 14.18 -13.44
CA HIS A 769 -12.42 14.55 -14.29
C HIS A 769 -11.98 14.53 -15.76
N ALA A 770 -12.75 13.88 -16.63
CA ALA A 770 -12.40 13.67 -18.02
C ALA A 770 -13.44 14.30 -18.98
N GLU A 771 -12.98 15.22 -19.83
CA GLU A 771 -13.80 15.94 -20.81
C GLU A 771 -13.42 15.58 -22.26
N PRO A 772 -14.37 15.20 -23.13
CA PRO A 772 -15.77 14.89 -22.83
C PRO A 772 -15.90 13.64 -21.93
N ALA A 773 -17.05 13.46 -21.30
CA ALA A 773 -17.34 12.22 -20.58
C ALA A 773 -17.56 11.07 -21.58
N VAL A 774 -16.84 9.95 -21.41
CA VAL A 774 -16.88 8.78 -22.30
C VAL A 774 -17.08 7.52 -21.46
N GLY A 775 -18.17 6.81 -21.70
CA GLY A 775 -18.55 5.56 -21.02
C GLY A 775 -19.92 5.08 -21.51
N GLY A 776 -20.32 3.86 -21.16
CA GLY A 776 -21.54 3.23 -21.68
C GLY A 776 -21.28 2.32 -22.88
N LEU A 777 -22.35 2.02 -23.64
CA LEU A 777 -22.31 1.28 -24.92
C LEU A 777 -22.90 2.17 -26.03
N VAL A 778 -22.31 2.11 -27.22
CA VAL A 778 -22.86 2.72 -28.45
C VAL A 778 -23.94 1.80 -29.05
N ARG A 779 -23.67 0.49 -29.06
CA ARG A 779 -24.63 -0.56 -29.44
C ARG A 779 -24.27 -1.90 -28.79
N LEU A 780 -25.25 -2.79 -28.73
CA LEU A 780 -25.15 -4.19 -28.38
C LEU A 780 -26.11 -4.99 -29.26
N ALA A 781 -25.66 -6.15 -29.75
CA ALA A 781 -26.48 -7.09 -30.51
C ALA A 781 -26.13 -8.54 -30.12
N VAL A 782 -27.07 -9.47 -30.34
CA VAL A 782 -26.85 -10.91 -30.20
C VAL A 782 -27.37 -11.60 -31.45
N ASN A 783 -26.53 -12.39 -32.11
CA ASN A 783 -26.80 -13.04 -33.40
C ASN A 783 -27.29 -12.06 -34.50
N GLY A 784 -26.83 -10.79 -34.45
CA GLY A 784 -27.25 -9.72 -35.35
C GLY A 784 -28.51 -8.94 -34.92
N GLU A 785 -29.28 -9.45 -33.95
CA GLU A 785 -30.44 -8.73 -33.41
C GLU A 785 -30.01 -7.73 -32.33
N ALA A 786 -30.44 -6.46 -32.46
CA ALA A 786 -30.09 -5.42 -31.49
C ALA A 786 -30.75 -5.64 -30.12
N VAL A 787 -29.98 -5.47 -29.04
CA VAL A 787 -30.43 -5.71 -27.66
C VAL A 787 -30.15 -4.48 -26.80
N THR A 788 -31.17 -4.00 -26.08
CA THR A 788 -31.01 -3.02 -24.99
C THR A 788 -30.88 -3.79 -23.66
N PRO A 789 -29.69 -3.88 -23.05
CA PRO A 789 -29.46 -4.69 -21.85
C PRO A 789 -29.92 -3.96 -20.59
N HIS A 790 -30.30 -4.72 -19.56
CA HIS A 790 -30.29 -4.19 -18.19
C HIS A 790 -28.84 -3.99 -17.73
N ILE A 791 -28.52 -2.85 -17.12
CA ILE A 791 -27.20 -2.56 -16.56
C ILE A 791 -27.22 -2.76 -15.05
N GLU A 792 -26.58 -3.82 -14.57
CA GLU A 792 -26.45 -4.14 -13.15
C GLU A 792 -25.00 -3.95 -12.70
N LYS A 793 -24.73 -3.06 -11.74
CA LYS A 793 -23.38 -2.76 -11.22
C LYS A 793 -22.31 -2.56 -12.31
N GLY A 794 -22.70 -1.91 -13.42
CA GLY A 794 -21.83 -1.67 -14.57
C GLY A 794 -21.64 -2.86 -15.53
N TYR A 795 -22.45 -3.92 -15.42
CA TYR A 795 -22.51 -5.02 -16.39
C TYR A 795 -23.81 -5.01 -17.19
N ALA A 796 -23.71 -5.16 -18.52
CA ALA A 796 -24.82 -5.48 -19.40
C ALA A 796 -25.19 -6.96 -19.24
N VAL A 797 -26.40 -7.24 -18.75
CA VAL A 797 -26.87 -8.60 -18.44
C VAL A 797 -27.69 -9.17 -19.60
N ILE A 798 -27.25 -10.31 -20.15
CA ILE A 798 -27.92 -11.06 -21.22
C ILE A 798 -28.20 -12.48 -20.72
N THR A 799 -29.47 -12.82 -20.44
CA THR A 799 -29.85 -14.17 -19.97
C THR A 799 -30.71 -14.89 -21.01
N ARG A 800 -30.14 -15.90 -21.67
CA ARG A 800 -30.78 -16.69 -22.74
C ARG A 800 -30.28 -18.14 -22.73
N GLU A 801 -30.87 -18.98 -23.57
CA GLU A 801 -30.17 -20.18 -24.03
C GLU A 801 -28.98 -19.75 -24.88
N TRP A 802 -27.81 -20.33 -24.59
CA TRP A 802 -26.60 -20.20 -25.39
C TRP A 802 -26.31 -21.50 -26.12
N ARG A 803 -26.00 -21.38 -27.40
CA ARG A 803 -25.65 -22.49 -28.30
C ARG A 803 -24.27 -22.22 -28.92
N LYS A 804 -23.54 -23.27 -29.30
CA LYS A 804 -22.21 -23.13 -29.90
C LYS A 804 -22.28 -22.24 -31.14
N GLY A 805 -21.52 -21.14 -31.15
CA GLY A 805 -21.50 -20.15 -32.22
C GLY A 805 -22.49 -18.98 -32.03
N ASP A 806 -23.24 -18.91 -30.93
CA ASP A 806 -23.98 -17.70 -30.57
C ASP A 806 -22.99 -16.54 -30.37
N LYS A 807 -23.27 -15.39 -30.97
CA LYS A 807 -22.35 -14.25 -31.05
C LYS A 807 -22.95 -13.01 -30.42
N VAL A 808 -22.23 -12.37 -29.52
CA VAL A 808 -22.54 -11.04 -28.98
C VAL A 808 -21.62 -10.01 -29.62
N GLU A 809 -22.17 -8.92 -30.12
CA GLU A 809 -21.40 -7.86 -30.76
C GLU A 809 -21.72 -6.53 -30.06
N LEU A 810 -20.70 -5.86 -29.54
CA LEU A 810 -20.84 -4.59 -28.83
C LEU A 810 -19.85 -3.54 -29.35
N GLU A 811 -20.18 -2.27 -29.12
CA GLU A 811 -19.32 -1.16 -29.46
C GLU A 811 -19.21 -0.18 -28.29
N LEU A 812 -17.99 -0.05 -27.76
CA LEU A 812 -17.64 0.88 -26.69
C LEU A 812 -17.38 2.28 -27.26
N PRO A 813 -17.81 3.36 -26.59
CA PRO A 813 -17.51 4.71 -27.05
C PRO A 813 -16.02 5.02 -26.83
N MET A 814 -15.36 5.56 -27.86
CA MET A 814 -13.94 5.87 -27.87
C MET A 814 -13.74 7.29 -28.41
N ALA A 815 -13.19 8.19 -27.58
CA ALA A 815 -12.83 9.55 -27.97
C ALA A 815 -11.60 10.00 -27.17
N VAL A 816 -10.92 11.05 -27.67
CA VAL A 816 -9.83 11.69 -26.93
C VAL A 816 -10.42 12.56 -25.82
N GLN A 817 -9.95 12.34 -24.59
CA GLN A 817 -10.37 13.07 -23.41
C GLN A 817 -9.20 13.87 -22.84
N ARG A 818 -9.50 15.09 -22.37
CA ARG A 818 -8.64 15.90 -21.50
C ARG A 818 -8.99 15.58 -20.05
N VAL A 819 -8.03 15.12 -19.27
CA VAL A 819 -8.19 14.73 -17.87
C VAL A 819 -7.59 15.80 -16.96
N THR A 820 -8.40 16.39 -16.11
CA THR A 820 -7.97 17.30 -15.03
C THR A 820 -8.04 16.59 -13.68
N ALA A 821 -7.34 17.14 -12.69
CA ALA A 821 -7.22 16.57 -11.35
C ALA A 821 -7.82 17.47 -10.26
N ASP A 822 -8.17 16.86 -9.13
CA ASP A 822 -8.54 17.56 -7.90
C ASP A 822 -7.49 18.60 -7.49
N GLN A 823 -7.92 19.83 -7.16
CA GLN A 823 -7.03 20.95 -6.87
C GLN A 823 -6.25 20.80 -5.55
N ARG A 824 -6.56 19.79 -4.73
CA ARG A 824 -5.75 19.38 -3.57
C ARG A 824 -4.46 18.68 -3.99
N ILE A 825 -4.41 18.07 -5.18
CA ILE A 825 -3.17 17.54 -5.76
C ILE A 825 -2.34 18.71 -6.31
N GLU A 826 -1.34 19.14 -5.54
CA GLU A 826 -0.57 20.35 -5.86
C GLU A 826 0.23 20.21 -7.18
N ALA A 827 0.76 19.01 -7.44
CA ALA A 827 1.62 18.71 -8.59
C ALA A 827 0.93 18.76 -9.96
N THR A 828 -0.40 18.84 -9.98
CA THR A 828 -1.25 18.82 -11.19
C THR A 828 -2.11 20.09 -11.35
N ARG A 829 -1.97 21.09 -10.47
CA ARG A 829 -2.67 22.38 -10.61
C ARG A 829 -2.28 23.07 -11.91
N GLY A 830 -3.28 23.49 -12.69
CA GLY A 830 -3.07 24.11 -14.00
C GLY A 830 -2.59 23.14 -15.10
N LYS A 831 -2.65 21.82 -14.86
CA LYS A 831 -2.20 20.79 -15.81
C LYS A 831 -3.32 19.89 -16.28
N VAL A 832 -3.07 19.22 -17.40
CA VAL A 832 -3.99 18.28 -18.05
C VAL A 832 -3.23 17.05 -18.54
N ALA A 833 -3.77 15.87 -18.30
CA ALA A 833 -3.33 14.62 -18.90
C ALA A 833 -4.26 14.26 -20.07
N LEU A 834 -3.82 13.40 -20.98
CA LEU A 834 -4.61 12.96 -22.14
C LEU A 834 -4.99 11.48 -22.01
N ARG A 835 -6.18 11.12 -22.48
CA ARG A 835 -6.73 9.75 -22.42
C ARG A 835 -7.45 9.38 -23.73
N TYR A 836 -7.37 8.12 -24.14
CA TYR A 836 -8.20 7.53 -25.19
C TYR A 836 -8.51 6.07 -24.81
N GLY A 837 -9.78 5.74 -24.64
CA GLY A 837 -10.17 4.42 -24.10
C GLY A 837 -9.61 4.20 -22.68
N PRO A 838 -8.98 3.04 -22.39
CA PRO A 838 -8.30 2.79 -21.12
C PRO A 838 -6.90 3.41 -21.04
N LEU A 839 -6.37 3.95 -22.15
CA LEU A 839 -4.99 4.42 -22.24
C LEU A 839 -4.87 5.87 -21.80
N VAL A 840 -3.98 6.12 -20.85
CA VAL A 840 -3.39 7.44 -20.55
C VAL A 840 -2.24 7.68 -21.51
N TYR A 841 -2.00 8.94 -21.86
CA TYR A 841 -1.03 9.37 -22.85
C TYR A 841 0.11 10.19 -22.25
N ASN A 842 1.21 10.26 -23.01
CA ASN A 842 2.48 10.84 -22.62
C ASN A 842 3.08 11.60 -23.83
N VAL A 843 3.74 12.73 -23.58
CA VAL A 843 4.44 13.51 -24.61
C VAL A 843 5.96 13.33 -24.47
N GLU A 844 6.62 12.90 -25.56
CA GLU A 844 8.06 12.65 -25.57
C GLU A 844 8.83 13.65 -26.44
N LYS A 845 10.11 13.85 -26.11
CA LYS A 845 11.08 14.57 -26.96
C LYS A 845 11.44 13.85 -28.25
N ALA A 846 11.13 12.55 -28.38
CA ALA A 846 11.27 11.82 -29.64
C ALA A 846 10.32 12.35 -30.73
N ASP A 847 9.15 12.87 -30.36
CA ASP A 847 8.12 13.31 -31.31
C ASP A 847 8.11 14.84 -31.56
N GLN A 848 8.73 15.62 -30.67
CA GLN A 848 8.76 17.09 -30.74
C GLN A 848 9.92 17.70 -29.93
N ARG A 849 10.43 18.86 -30.39
CA ARG A 849 11.60 19.53 -29.78
C ARG A 849 11.38 20.03 -28.34
N ARG A 850 10.13 20.33 -27.97
CA ARG A 850 9.73 20.87 -26.65
C ARG A 850 8.47 20.17 -26.15
N ILE A 851 8.47 19.78 -24.88
CA ILE A 851 7.30 19.22 -24.17
C ILE A 851 6.92 20.05 -22.93
N ASP A 852 7.65 21.14 -22.71
CA ASP A 852 7.50 22.13 -21.63
C ASP A 852 6.62 23.33 -22.03
N LEU A 853 5.87 23.19 -23.12
CA LEU A 853 4.93 24.19 -23.62
C LEU A 853 3.52 23.92 -23.07
N PRO A 854 2.66 24.93 -22.91
CA PRO A 854 1.24 24.70 -22.66
C PRO A 854 0.56 24.03 -23.87
N ILE A 855 -0.33 23.09 -23.64
CA ILE A 855 -1.15 22.50 -24.71
C ILE A 855 -2.15 23.53 -25.26
N GLY A 856 -2.30 23.58 -26.58
CA GLY A 856 -3.26 24.45 -27.26
C GLY A 856 -4.72 24.08 -26.96
N ASN A 857 -5.65 24.99 -27.27
CA ASN A 857 -7.09 24.77 -27.12
C ASN A 857 -7.72 24.02 -28.31
N ASP A 858 -6.96 23.75 -29.36
CA ASP A 858 -7.39 23.03 -30.55
C ASP A 858 -7.99 21.64 -30.26
N ALA A 859 -8.80 21.16 -31.20
CA ALA A 859 -9.30 19.79 -31.20
C ALA A 859 -8.14 18.79 -31.25
N LEU A 860 -8.23 17.75 -30.41
CA LEU A 860 -7.25 16.66 -30.36
C LEU A 860 -7.79 15.47 -31.16
N VAL A 861 -6.97 14.93 -32.05
CA VAL A 861 -7.38 13.91 -33.04
C VAL A 861 -6.62 12.60 -32.77
N PRO A 862 -7.31 11.46 -32.63
CA PRO A 862 -6.65 10.15 -32.59
C PRO A 862 -6.22 9.73 -34.01
N GLU A 863 -4.96 9.34 -34.17
CA GLU A 863 -4.35 8.94 -35.44
C GLU A 863 -3.71 7.55 -35.28
N TRP A 864 -4.07 6.57 -36.14
CA TRP A 864 -3.39 5.27 -36.15
C TRP A 864 -2.02 5.40 -36.81
N ARG A 865 -0.96 4.97 -36.11
CA ARG A 865 0.43 5.03 -36.54
C ARG A 865 1.07 3.65 -36.47
N GLY A 866 0.85 2.86 -37.52
CA GLY A 866 1.42 1.51 -37.68
C GLY A 866 2.95 1.49 -37.77
N ASP A 867 3.56 2.62 -38.15
CA ASP A 867 5.01 2.85 -38.22
C ASP A 867 5.64 3.21 -36.86
N LEU A 868 4.83 3.45 -35.82
CA LEU A 868 5.27 3.99 -34.54
C LEU A 868 5.08 2.96 -33.42
N LEU A 869 6.16 2.65 -32.69
CA LEU A 869 6.13 1.89 -31.43
C LEU A 869 5.39 0.53 -31.50
N GLY A 870 5.44 -0.14 -32.66
CA GLY A 870 4.77 -1.42 -32.90
C GLY A 870 3.31 -1.33 -33.33
N GLY A 871 2.81 -0.12 -33.60
CA GLY A 871 1.43 0.16 -33.99
C GLY A 871 0.60 0.68 -32.82
N VAL A 872 0.42 2.01 -32.79
CA VAL A 872 -0.35 2.70 -31.74
C VAL A 872 -1.36 3.69 -32.32
N VAL A 873 -2.44 3.95 -31.58
CA VAL A 873 -3.17 5.21 -31.74
C VAL A 873 -2.37 6.30 -31.02
N ALA A 874 -1.86 7.27 -31.77
CA ALA A 874 -1.29 8.52 -31.26
C ALA A 874 -2.38 9.59 -31.12
N ILE A 875 -2.17 10.59 -30.28
CA ILE A 875 -3.02 11.80 -30.21
C ILE A 875 -2.26 12.96 -30.82
N ARG A 876 -2.89 13.65 -31.78
CA ARG A 876 -2.36 14.81 -32.50
C ARG A 876 -3.08 16.08 -32.10
N GLY A 877 -2.37 17.19 -32.11
CA GLY A 877 -2.91 18.52 -31.82
C GLY A 877 -1.88 19.62 -32.06
N ARG A 878 -1.99 20.72 -31.30
CA ARG A 878 -0.99 21.79 -31.25
C ARG A 878 -0.61 22.18 -29.82
N TRP A 879 0.61 22.65 -29.69
CA TRP A 879 1.06 23.46 -28.55
C TRP A 879 0.50 24.87 -28.64
N ALA A 880 0.53 25.63 -27.55
CA ALA A 880 0.00 27.00 -27.49
C ALA A 880 0.77 28.02 -28.36
N ASP A 881 1.96 27.67 -28.86
CA ASP A 881 2.72 28.44 -29.86
C ASP A 881 2.36 28.06 -31.32
N GLY A 882 1.38 27.16 -31.51
CA GLY A 882 0.94 26.66 -32.82
C GLY A 882 1.79 25.52 -33.40
N SER A 883 2.89 25.13 -32.75
CA SER A 883 3.72 24.00 -33.20
C SER A 883 2.98 22.66 -33.02
N PRO A 884 3.27 21.62 -33.83
CA PRO A 884 2.54 20.35 -33.75
C PRO A 884 2.80 19.60 -32.44
N LEU A 885 1.73 19.07 -31.84
CA LEU A 885 1.78 18.17 -30.68
C LEU A 885 1.54 16.73 -31.13
N THR A 886 2.33 15.80 -30.57
CA THR A 886 2.09 14.37 -30.61
C THR A 886 2.19 13.79 -29.21
N ALA A 887 1.20 13.01 -28.78
CA ALA A 887 1.26 12.19 -27.58
C ALA A 887 1.07 10.71 -27.94
N ILE A 888 1.78 9.85 -27.22
CA ILE A 888 1.76 8.38 -27.36
C ILE A 888 1.14 7.72 -26.11
N PRO A 889 0.68 6.46 -26.18
CA PRO A 889 0.24 5.72 -25.00
C PRO A 889 1.34 5.61 -23.92
N ASN A 890 1.01 5.84 -22.65
CA ASN A 890 1.97 5.94 -21.56
C ASN A 890 2.75 4.64 -21.28
N TYR A 891 2.23 3.47 -21.67
CA TYR A 891 2.98 2.22 -21.58
C TYR A 891 4.19 2.21 -22.54
N ALA A 892 4.13 2.94 -23.65
CA ALA A 892 5.18 2.96 -24.66
C ALA A 892 6.27 4.04 -24.41
N ARG A 893 6.18 4.79 -23.30
CA ARG A 893 7.15 5.83 -22.91
C ARG A 893 8.58 5.29 -22.74
N MET A 894 9.57 6.17 -22.91
CA MET A 894 11.01 5.96 -22.77
C MET A 894 11.57 4.77 -23.58
N ASN A 895 10.94 4.44 -24.72
CA ASN A 895 11.45 3.43 -25.66
C ASN A 895 12.32 4.03 -26.79
N ARG A 896 12.40 5.37 -26.88
CA ARG A 896 13.12 6.11 -27.93
C ARG A 896 13.95 7.29 -27.39
N VAL A 897 13.88 7.55 -26.09
CA VAL A 897 14.58 8.62 -25.36
C VAL A 897 15.00 8.09 -23.99
N GLY A 898 16.07 8.67 -23.44
CA GLY A 898 16.61 8.31 -22.13
C GLY A 898 18.14 8.24 -22.11
N GLY A 899 18.69 7.80 -20.99
CA GLY A 899 20.09 7.39 -20.89
C GLY A 899 20.30 5.95 -21.38
N PRO A 900 21.54 5.44 -21.37
CA PRO A 900 21.80 4.02 -21.63
C PRO A 900 21.12 3.14 -20.58
N ILE A 901 20.57 2.00 -21.00
CA ILE A 901 20.01 0.99 -20.09
C ILE A 901 21.18 0.39 -19.28
N HIS A 902 21.15 0.58 -17.97
CA HIS A 902 22.15 0.04 -17.05
C HIS A 902 21.85 -1.42 -16.68
N GLU A 903 22.85 -2.16 -16.18
CA GLU A 903 22.62 -3.53 -15.70
C GLU A 903 21.77 -3.51 -14.42
N PHE A 904 22.11 -2.64 -13.48
CA PHE A 904 21.37 -2.28 -12.27
C PHE A 904 21.11 -0.76 -12.32
N PRO A 905 20.15 -0.17 -11.58
CA PRO A 905 19.95 1.28 -11.57
C PRO A 905 21.20 2.06 -11.13
N GLY A 906 21.22 3.36 -11.44
CA GLY A 906 22.28 4.24 -10.94
C GLY A 906 22.33 4.24 -9.40
N ARG A 907 23.39 3.66 -8.81
CA ARG A 907 23.55 3.34 -7.37
C ARG A 907 22.87 4.32 -6.40
N SER A 908 21.61 4.05 -6.08
CA SER A 908 20.91 4.66 -4.95
C SER A 908 21.32 3.94 -3.68
N GLY A 909 22.11 4.61 -2.82
CA GLY A 909 22.52 4.10 -1.50
C GLY A 909 21.37 4.11 -0.48
N VAL A 910 20.22 3.54 -0.85
CA VAL A 910 19.04 3.38 -0.01
C VAL A 910 19.13 2.01 0.66
N GLU A 911 19.00 1.99 1.97
CA GLU A 911 19.10 0.78 2.78
C GLU A 911 17.69 0.21 2.99
N TYR A 912 17.31 -0.78 2.17
CA TYR A 912 15.91 -1.22 2.00
C TYR A 912 15.34 -2.07 3.15
N ALA A 913 16.13 -2.39 4.18
CA ALA A 913 15.64 -3.04 5.40
C ALA A 913 16.51 -2.71 6.63
N PRO A 914 15.94 -2.52 7.83
CA PRO A 914 16.71 -2.51 9.07
C PRO A 914 17.45 -3.85 9.24
N GLY A 915 18.78 -3.80 9.29
CA GLY A 915 19.63 -4.98 9.56
C GLY A 915 20.27 -5.64 8.32
N SER A 916 19.94 -5.24 7.09
CA SER A 916 20.60 -5.78 5.89
C SER A 916 21.99 -5.15 5.69
N VAL A 917 23.05 -5.78 6.24
CA VAL A 917 24.44 -5.37 5.99
C VAL A 917 24.83 -5.57 4.52
N SER A 918 24.61 -4.52 3.71
CA SER A 918 25.28 -4.38 2.42
C SER A 918 26.79 -4.18 2.66
N ALA A 919 27.62 -4.89 1.89
CA ALA A 919 29.07 -4.79 2.05
C ALA A 919 29.56 -3.39 1.63
N GLY A 920 30.11 -2.64 2.59
CA GLY A 920 30.33 -1.20 2.45
C GLY A 920 31.21 -0.78 1.27
N GLY A 921 30.64 0.04 0.39
CA GLY A 921 31.36 0.84 -0.61
C GLY A 921 31.07 2.33 -0.36
N GLY A 922 32.11 3.16 -0.36
CA GLY A 922 32.01 4.55 0.09
C GLY A 922 30.98 5.40 -0.68
N GLN A 923 30.23 6.22 0.05
CA GLN A 923 29.29 7.19 -0.53
C GLN A 923 30.03 8.18 -1.44
N GLN A 924 29.59 8.27 -2.70
CA GLN A 924 29.81 9.45 -3.54
C GLN A 924 28.45 9.95 -4.01
N ALA A 925 28.15 11.20 -3.70
CA ALA A 925 26.92 11.87 -4.11
C ALA A 925 26.97 12.18 -5.62
N VAL A 926 26.48 11.26 -6.46
CA VAL A 926 26.45 11.40 -7.93
C VAL A 926 25.06 11.05 -8.48
N ALA A 927 24.03 11.70 -7.93
CA ALA A 927 22.64 11.58 -8.40
C ALA A 927 22.12 12.90 -9.01
N ASP A 928 22.17 14.01 -8.25
CA ASP A 928 21.53 15.28 -8.65
C ASP A 928 22.27 16.02 -9.77
N GLU A 929 23.60 16.15 -9.72
CA GLU A 929 24.35 17.06 -10.60
C GLU A 929 24.32 16.68 -12.09
N ARG A 930 24.04 15.41 -12.44
CA ARG A 930 24.09 14.95 -13.85
C ARG A 930 22.76 14.95 -14.58
N ARG A 931 21.60 15.04 -13.91
CA ARG A 931 20.29 15.21 -14.60
C ARG A 931 19.93 16.68 -14.84
N ALA A 932 20.51 17.62 -14.10
CA ALA A 932 20.20 19.05 -14.20
C ALA A 932 20.47 19.69 -15.58
N ALA A 933 21.34 19.10 -16.41
CA ALA A 933 21.76 19.67 -17.70
C ALA A 933 20.71 19.59 -18.82
N THR A 934 19.70 18.72 -18.71
CA THR A 934 18.62 18.61 -19.70
C THR A 934 17.28 18.37 -19.01
N GLY A 935 16.31 19.28 -19.20
CA GLY A 935 14.95 19.10 -18.70
C GLY A 935 14.24 17.84 -19.25
N PRO A 936 13.03 17.52 -18.77
CA PRO A 936 12.38 16.20 -18.95
C PRO A 936 12.30 15.74 -20.41
N GLN A 937 12.34 14.43 -20.61
CA GLN A 937 12.28 13.73 -21.89
C GLN A 937 10.88 13.18 -22.18
N SER A 938 10.09 12.90 -21.14
CA SER A 938 8.74 12.33 -21.18
C SER A 938 7.86 12.93 -20.07
N LEU A 939 6.59 13.25 -20.37
CA LEU A 939 5.63 13.83 -19.42
C LEU A 939 4.21 13.28 -19.61
N VAL A 940 3.51 12.95 -18.53
CA VAL A 940 2.06 12.65 -18.53
C VAL A 940 1.22 13.91 -18.33
N TRP A 941 1.63 14.78 -17.40
CA TRP A 941 0.91 16.02 -17.07
C TRP A 941 1.49 17.20 -17.82
N ILE A 942 0.68 17.75 -18.73
CA ILE A 942 1.04 18.86 -19.62
C ILE A 942 0.49 20.17 -19.04
N GLU A 943 1.24 21.27 -19.12
CA GLU A 943 0.73 22.59 -18.73
C GLU A 943 -0.50 22.96 -19.56
N GLN A 944 -1.55 23.48 -18.93
CA GLN A 944 -2.76 23.89 -19.64
C GLN A 944 -2.68 25.38 -20.03
N ALA A 945 -2.92 25.70 -21.31
CA ALA A 945 -3.03 27.09 -21.72
C ALA A 945 -4.17 27.78 -20.95
N LYS A 946 -3.89 28.97 -20.40
CA LYS A 946 -4.94 29.81 -19.80
C LYS A 946 -5.98 30.10 -20.88
N ARG A 947 -7.23 29.69 -20.67
CA ARG A 947 -8.35 30.17 -21.48
C ARG A 947 -8.43 31.68 -21.29
N VAL A 948 -8.18 32.44 -22.36
CA VAL A 948 -8.52 33.86 -22.40
C VAL A 948 -10.03 33.95 -22.22
N GLN A 949 -10.48 34.71 -21.21
CA GLN A 949 -11.90 35.06 -21.12
C GLN A 949 -12.19 36.03 -22.26
N ALA A 950 -13.11 35.62 -23.14
CA ALA A 950 -13.66 36.42 -24.23
C ALA A 950 -15.03 36.98 -23.81
#